data_AF-A0A431J238-F1
#
_entry.id   AF-A0A431J238-F1
#
_cell.length_a   1.000
_cell.length_b   1.000
_cell.length_c   1.000
_cell.angle_alpha   90.00
_cell.angle_beta   90.00
_cell.angle_gamma   90.00
#
_symmetry.space_group_name_H-M   'P 1'
#
loop_
_entity.id
_entity.type
_entity.pdbx_description
1 polymer ?
#
loop_
_entity_poly.entity_id
_entity_poly.type
_entity_poly.pdbx_seq_one_letter_code
_entity_poly.pdbx_strand_id
1 'polypeptide(L)'
;MNYDNSTLGAGLTTLTVNYNYDGSSQSSTAKTIAYQTTQAGATLNLSPSSYNFGVIVANNNESKTQTFTLTNTGPNNVTGITFQNITGDSSFFTVDSSGTHGCATTMPLASGDYCNFTVKFGPTSTVKDTISATLPITYSFAGGSSSTSLSLSGYSRATISANVELYNVSSSIGIGNGESANSAYQVDASSATNSTITLSYRNTGLTDASNFAINSAPTGYTIDNSSTCGSSITTLQANGANSCTVVIKPTISTAGALNVNLSSSLSGSWTDEHGSVNNQTILWNTGSGTQNTIYVNIFATPQVAAAMSSSSSGTPAITQVSIGQTFYIALTLTGGYNVNTTYTISAPAGFTPSTSNCSVTSNNPQCYVAITAPTTASTGNTINITANGGVAPTPTSFTFNVVAPTMYAYMSTDATGIFQCAILESGGLDNNSCVKKANPNTAPNYTVSLALDPTGKYLYALSNTGSLPTDAGNYYACNLLSNGGIYESTNCGQKAFPSYGNLTFAPTQGTMYAYLAGQATGSNGNKPNYCTINQESSLFCNVSSSYPTSTSRTLSSAVVNGGSYVYISSINDSTIFSCDVTNSAGYTGSNCPNAAPAARKMQVSAISTIAIGNISYAYVIDNSGGSTLKACQIESSGVRKGLFANNGNNDCPNANENNYYNGSLDASTRIAAATVADKPYLYIFGNVAGEINICPLSTNPADAGAIIGYEDPVQGNYCAQFSLGSSPYITTTVGSMVFGSF
;
A
#
# COMPACT_ATOMS: atom_id res chain seq x y z
N MET A 1 -104.47 73.72 18.39
CA MET A 1 -104.31 73.52 16.94
C MET A 1 -103.60 72.20 16.73
N ASN A 2 -104.27 71.20 16.18
CA ASN A 2 -103.60 70.00 15.66
C ASN A 2 -103.35 70.23 14.17
N TYR A 3 -102.15 69.89 13.70
CA TYR A 3 -101.71 70.09 12.33
C TYR A 3 -101.58 68.73 11.64
N ASP A 4 -102.33 68.54 10.57
CA ASP A 4 -102.32 67.41 9.64
C ASP A 4 -102.10 68.04 8.26
N ASN A 5 -100.87 67.95 7.74
CA ASN A 5 -100.62 68.22 6.33
C ASN A 5 -99.65 67.16 5.81
N SER A 6 -100.11 66.41 4.81
CA SER A 6 -99.39 65.31 4.16
C SER A 6 -98.64 65.72 2.89
N THR A 7 -98.59 67.02 2.55
CA THR A 7 -97.91 67.52 1.35
C THR A 7 -96.68 68.40 1.63
N LEU A 8 -95.66 68.20 0.79
CA LEU A 8 -94.31 68.76 0.91
C LEU A 8 -94.30 70.21 0.40
N GLY A 9 -93.87 71.17 1.21
CA GLY A 9 -93.75 72.56 0.76
C GLY A 9 -93.62 73.58 1.89
N ALA A 10 -93.17 74.78 1.52
CA ALA A 10 -93.32 75.97 2.36
C ALA A 10 -94.69 76.58 2.08
N GLY A 11 -95.44 76.86 3.13
CA GLY A 11 -96.78 77.44 3.03
C GLY A 11 -96.96 78.60 3.98
N LEU A 12 -97.90 79.48 3.63
CA LEU A 12 -98.40 80.51 4.53
C LEU A 12 -99.78 80.08 5.00
N THR A 13 -100.03 80.20 6.29
CA THR A 13 -101.38 80.14 6.86
C THR A 13 -101.65 81.42 7.64
N THR A 14 -102.92 81.74 7.86
CA THR A 14 -103.31 82.97 8.54
C THR A 14 -103.99 82.62 9.86
N LEU A 15 -103.39 83.04 10.97
CA LEU A 15 -104.05 82.99 12.27
C LEU A 15 -104.89 84.25 12.44
N THR A 16 -106.20 84.10 12.38
CA THR A 16 -107.14 85.18 12.67
C THR A 16 -107.55 85.12 14.13
N VAL A 17 -107.30 86.19 14.87
CA VAL A 17 -107.78 86.39 16.23
C VAL A 17 -108.90 87.41 16.18
N ASN A 18 -110.12 86.95 16.48
CA ASN A 18 -111.28 87.82 16.64
C ASN A 18 -111.32 88.31 18.08
N TYR A 19 -111.55 89.61 18.27
CA TYR A 19 -111.70 90.23 19.59
C TYR A 19 -112.82 91.28 19.55
N ASN A 20 -113.50 91.47 20.68
CA ASN A 20 -114.51 92.52 20.82
C ASN A 20 -113.86 93.73 21.49
N TYR A 21 -114.00 94.90 20.89
CA TYR A 21 -113.69 96.17 21.52
C TYR A 21 -115.02 96.85 21.88
N ASP A 22 -115.08 97.57 23.01
CA ASP A 22 -116.22 98.38 23.51
C ASP A 22 -117.62 97.74 23.58
N GLY A 23 -117.74 96.42 23.53
CA GLY A 23 -118.98 95.71 23.82
C GLY A 23 -120.04 95.79 22.72
N SER A 24 -119.75 96.36 21.53
CA SER A 24 -120.73 96.38 20.45
C SER A 24 -120.20 96.22 19.02
N SER A 25 -118.91 95.89 18.80
CA SER A 25 -118.40 95.50 17.48
C SER A 25 -117.28 94.45 17.55
N GLN A 26 -117.43 93.37 16.76
CA GLN A 26 -116.40 92.33 16.60
C GLN A 26 -115.33 92.83 15.60
N SER A 27 -114.08 92.87 16.02
CA SER A 27 -112.93 93.17 15.16
C SER A 27 -112.04 91.93 15.06
N SER A 28 -111.20 91.87 14.02
CA SER A 28 -110.26 90.77 13.84
C SER A 28 -108.89 91.29 13.44
N THR A 29 -107.85 90.67 14.00
CA THR A 29 -106.48 90.83 13.50
C THR A 29 -106.00 89.49 12.98
N ALA A 30 -105.43 89.51 11.79
CA ALA A 30 -104.83 88.35 11.16
C ALA A 30 -103.30 88.46 11.24
N LYS A 31 -102.62 87.35 11.56
CA LYS A 31 -101.17 87.25 11.43
C LYS A 31 -100.81 86.07 10.56
N THR A 32 -100.02 86.33 9.52
CA THR A 32 -99.50 85.29 8.64
C THR A 32 -98.41 84.51 9.37
N ILE A 33 -98.52 83.18 9.35
CA ILE A 33 -97.54 82.23 9.88
C ILE A 33 -96.98 81.46 8.69
N ALA A 34 -95.66 81.45 8.56
CA ALA A 34 -94.97 80.58 7.61
C ALA A 34 -94.67 79.23 8.28
N TYR A 35 -94.87 78.14 7.53
CA TYR A 35 -94.44 76.81 7.93
C TYR A 35 -93.67 76.14 6.79
N GLN A 36 -92.82 75.17 7.13
CA GLN A 36 -92.11 74.32 6.18
C GLN A 36 -92.19 72.87 6.67
N THR A 37 -92.60 71.95 5.79
CA THR A 37 -92.54 70.50 6.03
C THR A 37 -91.34 69.89 5.31
N THR A 38 -90.46 69.19 6.04
CA THR A 38 -89.35 68.41 5.47
C THR A 38 -89.62 66.92 5.63
N GLN A 39 -89.41 66.12 4.58
CA GLN A 39 -89.61 64.67 4.63
C GLN A 39 -88.46 64.00 5.41
N ALA A 40 -88.79 63.28 6.47
CA ALA A 40 -87.90 62.35 7.15
C ALA A 40 -87.70 61.09 6.29
N GLY A 41 -86.45 60.75 5.96
CA GLY A 41 -86.07 59.53 5.21
C GLY A 41 -85.29 58.53 6.06
N ALA A 42 -84.86 57.41 5.48
CA ALA A 42 -83.86 56.55 6.13
C ALA A 42 -82.44 57.07 5.84
N THR A 43 -81.49 56.82 6.73
CA THR A 43 -80.08 57.25 6.55
C THR A 43 -79.17 56.13 7.01
N LEU A 44 -78.51 55.49 6.06
CA LEU A 44 -77.62 54.37 6.35
C LEU A 44 -76.19 54.87 6.55
N ASN A 45 -75.68 54.72 7.76
CA ASN A 45 -74.29 55.03 8.09
C ASN A 45 -73.42 53.78 7.95
N LEU A 46 -72.29 53.90 7.25
CA LEU A 46 -71.34 52.82 7.01
C LEU A 46 -70.09 53.05 7.87
N SER A 47 -69.74 52.06 8.70
CA SER A 47 -68.57 52.10 9.56
C SER A 47 -67.71 50.84 9.43
N PRO A 48 -66.41 50.96 9.11
CA PRO A 48 -65.74 52.17 8.60
C PRO A 48 -66.17 52.47 7.15
N SER A 49 -66.15 53.74 6.72
CA SER A 49 -66.49 54.14 5.34
C SER A 49 -65.35 53.92 4.33
N SER A 50 -64.16 53.59 4.83
CA SER A 50 -63.03 53.15 4.02
C SER A 50 -62.16 52.17 4.80
N TYR A 51 -61.43 51.31 4.09
CA TYR A 51 -60.45 50.41 4.71
C TYR A 51 -59.26 50.12 3.79
N ASN A 52 -58.07 50.10 4.38
CA ASN A 52 -56.84 49.68 3.71
C ASN A 52 -56.40 48.34 4.29
N PHE A 53 -56.38 47.29 3.46
CA PHE A 53 -55.97 45.95 3.87
C PHE A 53 -54.45 45.81 4.03
N GLY A 54 -53.68 46.84 3.69
CA GLY A 54 -52.22 46.82 3.63
C GLY A 54 -51.74 45.93 2.48
N VAL A 55 -50.62 45.26 2.70
CA VAL A 55 -49.97 44.39 1.71
C VAL A 55 -50.44 42.95 1.87
N ILE A 56 -50.69 42.26 0.76
CA ILE A 56 -50.68 40.80 0.63
C ILE A 56 -49.62 40.38 -0.39
N VAL A 57 -49.15 39.15 -0.28
CA VAL A 57 -48.27 38.51 -1.27
C VAL A 57 -49.12 37.85 -2.36
N ALA A 58 -48.73 38.04 -3.62
CA ALA A 58 -49.41 37.48 -4.79
C ALA A 58 -49.13 35.97 -4.99
N ASN A 59 -49.50 35.12 -4.02
CA ASN A 59 -49.19 33.68 -3.99
C ASN A 59 -50.43 32.75 -4.00
N ASN A 60 -51.61 33.27 -4.32
CA ASN A 60 -52.90 32.54 -4.27
C ASN A 60 -53.29 31.96 -2.88
N ASN A 61 -52.59 32.31 -1.81
CA ASN A 61 -52.88 31.80 -0.47
C ASN A 61 -53.18 32.93 0.54
N GLU A 62 -52.40 34.02 0.51
CA GLU A 62 -52.58 35.12 1.47
C GLU A 62 -53.85 35.92 1.17
N SER A 63 -54.63 36.18 2.21
CA SER A 63 -55.81 37.04 2.12
C SER A 63 -56.09 37.70 3.47
N LYS A 64 -56.79 38.84 3.42
CA LYS A 64 -57.21 39.57 4.61
C LYS A 64 -58.69 39.88 4.54
N THR A 65 -59.34 39.89 5.68
CA THR A 65 -60.79 40.00 5.78
C THR A 65 -61.15 41.11 6.77
N GLN A 66 -62.12 41.95 6.41
CA GLN A 66 -62.62 43.03 7.26
C GLN A 66 -64.14 43.04 7.28
N THR A 67 -64.73 43.17 8.47
CA THR A 67 -66.17 43.33 8.66
C THR A 67 -66.54 44.81 8.72
N PHE A 68 -67.65 45.15 8.10
CA PHE A 68 -68.24 46.49 8.02
C PHE A 68 -69.66 46.45 8.55
N THR A 69 -70.07 47.53 9.19
CA THR A 69 -71.40 47.68 9.79
C THR A 69 -72.16 48.79 9.10
N LEU A 70 -73.39 48.47 8.70
CA LEU A 70 -74.38 49.42 8.19
C LEU A 70 -75.42 49.64 9.29
N THR A 71 -75.53 50.88 9.78
CA THR A 71 -76.49 51.26 10.82
C THR A 71 -77.52 52.21 10.24
N ASN A 72 -78.81 51.91 10.43
CA ASN A 72 -79.86 52.86 10.06
C ASN A 72 -79.97 53.94 11.14
N THR A 73 -79.45 55.12 10.84
CA THR A 73 -79.50 56.31 11.71
C THR A 73 -80.68 57.23 11.39
N GLY A 74 -81.45 56.92 10.34
CA GLY A 74 -82.62 57.69 9.96
C GLY A 74 -83.87 57.24 10.72
N PRO A 75 -84.90 58.08 10.78
CA PRO A 75 -86.17 57.77 11.44
C PRO A 75 -87.01 56.69 10.72
N ASN A 76 -86.80 56.43 9.43
CA ASN A 76 -87.57 55.43 8.67
C ASN A 76 -86.81 54.11 8.55
N ASN A 77 -87.54 52.99 8.49
CA ASN A 77 -86.95 51.66 8.29
C ASN A 77 -86.33 51.53 6.88
N VAL A 78 -85.15 50.93 6.80
CA VAL A 78 -84.56 50.48 5.53
C VAL A 78 -85.18 49.13 5.16
N THR A 79 -85.81 49.06 4.00
CA THR A 79 -86.57 47.89 3.54
C THR A 79 -85.75 46.95 2.65
N GLY A 80 -84.59 47.40 2.17
CA GLY A 80 -83.66 46.57 1.42
C GLY A 80 -82.31 47.25 1.25
N ILE A 81 -81.25 46.44 1.22
CA ILE A 81 -79.89 46.86 0.90
C ILE A 81 -79.42 46.02 -0.29
N THR A 82 -78.78 46.66 -1.26
CA THR A 82 -78.17 46.00 -2.42
C THR A 82 -76.71 46.41 -2.54
N PHE A 83 -75.83 45.42 -2.53
CA PHE A 83 -74.41 45.58 -2.83
C PHE A 83 -74.23 45.53 -4.33
N GLN A 84 -73.79 46.64 -4.93
CA GLN A 84 -73.55 46.71 -6.37
C GLN A 84 -72.20 46.06 -6.70
N ASN A 85 -71.96 45.82 -8.00
CA ASN A 85 -70.65 45.38 -8.46
C ASN A 85 -69.57 46.37 -8.00
N ILE A 86 -68.51 45.83 -7.41
CA ILE A 86 -67.32 46.61 -7.05
C ILE A 86 -66.76 47.23 -8.33
N THR A 87 -66.42 48.51 -8.26
CA THR A 87 -65.80 49.28 -9.34
C THR A 87 -64.32 49.52 -9.04
N GLY A 88 -63.49 49.74 -10.07
CA GLY A 88 -62.04 49.79 -9.94
C GLY A 88 -61.42 48.39 -9.97
N ASP A 89 -60.52 48.10 -9.04
CA ASP A 89 -59.78 46.83 -8.97
C ASP A 89 -60.57 45.69 -8.31
N SER A 90 -61.78 45.44 -8.83
CA SER A 90 -62.75 44.54 -8.23
C SER A 90 -62.32 43.08 -8.14
N SER A 91 -61.44 42.61 -9.02
CA SER A 91 -60.95 41.21 -9.03
C SER A 91 -60.18 40.81 -7.77
N PHE A 92 -59.75 41.79 -6.95
CA PHE A 92 -59.04 41.53 -5.70
C PHE A 92 -59.97 41.41 -4.48
N PHE A 93 -61.26 41.69 -4.63
CA PHE A 93 -62.19 41.78 -3.51
C PHE A 93 -63.39 40.86 -3.69
N THR A 94 -63.80 40.19 -2.62
CA THR A 94 -65.07 39.46 -2.55
C THR A 94 -65.89 39.94 -1.36
N VAL A 95 -67.21 40.03 -1.54
CA VAL A 95 -68.16 40.50 -0.52
C VAL A 95 -69.03 39.35 -0.06
N ASP A 96 -69.18 39.19 1.25
CA ASP A 96 -70.12 38.27 1.88
C ASP A 96 -71.00 39.02 2.87
N SER A 97 -72.31 39.03 2.61
CA SER A 97 -73.33 39.67 3.45
C SER A 97 -74.28 38.66 4.12
N SER A 98 -73.95 37.36 4.05
CA SER A 98 -74.81 36.25 4.51
C SER A 98 -74.54 35.79 5.94
N GLY A 99 -73.50 36.32 6.60
CA GLY A 99 -73.09 35.94 7.95
C GLY A 99 -74.13 36.26 9.04
N THR A 100 -73.77 36.01 10.31
CA THR A 100 -74.61 36.33 11.47
C THR A 100 -74.85 37.84 11.56
N HIS A 101 -76.11 38.27 11.72
CA HIS A 101 -76.53 39.68 11.54
C HIS A 101 -76.16 40.24 10.15
N GLY A 102 -76.10 39.38 9.12
CA GLY A 102 -75.73 39.73 7.76
C GLY A 102 -76.76 40.64 7.09
N CYS A 103 -76.31 41.61 6.30
CA CYS A 103 -77.20 42.53 5.60
C CYS A 103 -78.10 41.86 4.54
N ALA A 104 -77.81 40.61 4.14
CA ALA A 104 -78.71 39.82 3.29
C ALA A 104 -79.89 39.20 4.06
N THR A 105 -79.76 39.03 5.38
CA THR A 105 -80.73 38.29 6.23
C THR A 105 -81.37 39.17 7.30
N THR A 106 -80.84 40.36 7.55
CA THR A 106 -81.27 41.29 8.61
C THR A 106 -82.05 42.45 8.00
N MET A 107 -83.29 42.21 7.55
CA MET A 107 -84.20 43.21 6.97
C MET A 107 -85.65 42.99 7.43
N PRO A 108 -86.48 44.05 7.55
CA PRO A 108 -86.14 45.46 7.41
C PRO A 108 -85.28 45.96 8.59
N LEU A 109 -84.41 46.95 8.36
CA LEU A 109 -83.55 47.52 9.38
C LEU A 109 -84.23 48.74 10.02
N ALA A 110 -84.68 48.60 11.28
CA ALA A 110 -85.36 49.68 11.99
C ALA A 110 -84.40 50.83 12.36
N SER A 111 -84.95 51.97 12.77
CA SER A 111 -84.15 53.09 13.26
C SER A 111 -83.31 52.67 14.47
N GLY A 112 -82.00 52.84 14.40
CA GLY A 112 -81.03 52.42 15.41
C GLY A 112 -80.44 51.02 15.20
N ASP A 113 -81.06 50.16 14.38
CA ASP A 113 -80.56 48.81 14.11
C ASP A 113 -79.38 48.81 13.13
N TYR A 114 -78.64 47.71 13.14
CA TYR A 114 -77.50 47.50 12.25
C TYR A 114 -77.48 46.10 11.61
N CYS A 115 -76.78 46.00 10.48
CA CYS A 115 -76.40 44.74 9.87
C CYS A 115 -74.92 44.78 9.47
N ASN A 116 -74.32 43.61 9.27
CA ASN A 116 -72.92 43.46 8.92
C ASN A 116 -72.73 42.85 7.53
N PHE A 117 -71.60 43.15 6.92
CA PHE A 117 -71.07 42.42 5.78
C PHE A 117 -69.55 42.39 5.87
N THR A 118 -68.93 41.47 5.17
CA THR A 118 -67.50 41.24 5.20
C THR A 118 -66.93 41.39 3.80
N VAL A 119 -65.80 42.07 3.69
CA VAL A 119 -65.01 42.14 2.46
C VAL A 119 -63.70 41.40 2.67
N LYS A 120 -63.38 40.49 1.76
CA LYS A 120 -62.11 39.78 1.71
C LYS A 120 -61.26 40.34 0.56
N PHE A 121 -60.00 40.67 0.86
CA PHE A 121 -58.97 41.07 -0.08
C PHE A 121 -58.05 39.89 -0.37
N GLY A 122 -57.98 39.44 -1.63
CA GLY A 122 -57.30 38.21 -2.06
C GLY A 122 -58.07 36.92 -1.74
N PRO A 123 -57.45 35.74 -1.94
CA PRO A 123 -56.09 35.54 -2.47
C PRO A 123 -56.00 35.82 -3.98
N THR A 124 -54.79 36.10 -4.46
CA THR A 124 -54.51 36.43 -5.86
C THR A 124 -53.09 36.03 -6.26
N SER A 125 -52.84 35.83 -7.55
CA SER A 125 -51.50 35.72 -8.15
C SER A 125 -51.04 37.00 -8.84
N THR A 126 -51.90 38.03 -8.88
CA THR A 126 -51.62 39.27 -9.62
C THR A 126 -50.87 40.26 -8.73
N VAL A 127 -49.72 40.74 -9.20
CA VAL A 127 -48.95 41.82 -8.57
C VAL A 127 -49.53 43.17 -8.98
N LYS A 128 -49.77 44.05 -8.00
CA LYS A 128 -50.22 45.41 -8.21
C LYS A 128 -49.85 46.31 -7.01
N ASP A 129 -49.04 47.32 -7.30
CA ASP A 129 -48.50 48.27 -6.30
C ASP A 129 -49.52 49.24 -5.72
N THR A 130 -50.69 49.43 -6.31
CA THR A 130 -51.77 50.19 -5.68
C THR A 130 -53.08 49.63 -6.18
N ILE A 131 -53.86 49.09 -5.26
CA ILE A 131 -55.18 48.54 -5.53
C ILE A 131 -56.20 49.48 -4.92
N SER A 132 -57.14 49.95 -5.73
CA SER A 132 -58.22 50.83 -5.29
C SER A 132 -59.54 50.39 -5.89
N ALA A 133 -60.53 50.21 -5.04
CA ALA A 133 -61.86 49.80 -5.45
C ALA A 133 -62.93 50.54 -4.64
N THR A 134 -64.10 50.72 -5.21
CA THR A 134 -65.27 51.26 -4.51
C THR A 134 -66.42 50.29 -4.63
N LEU A 135 -67.02 49.92 -3.50
CA LEU A 135 -68.24 49.13 -3.42
C LEU A 135 -69.43 50.08 -3.23
N PRO A 136 -70.24 50.32 -4.27
CA PRO A 136 -71.46 51.10 -4.13
C PRO A 136 -72.54 50.27 -3.43
N ILE A 137 -73.25 50.90 -2.49
CA ILE A 137 -74.31 50.28 -1.70
C ILE A 137 -75.57 51.13 -1.89
N THR A 138 -76.62 50.54 -2.42
CA THR A 138 -77.93 51.20 -2.55
C THR A 138 -78.88 50.64 -1.50
N TYR A 139 -79.77 51.49 -1.00
CA TYR A 139 -80.78 51.07 -0.03
C TYR A 139 -82.13 51.75 -0.30
N SER A 140 -83.20 51.02 -0.01
CA SER A 140 -84.58 51.47 -0.20
C SER A 140 -85.28 51.67 1.14
N PHE A 141 -86.21 52.61 1.18
CA PHE A 141 -87.08 52.89 2.32
C PHE A 141 -88.44 53.39 1.82
N ALA A 142 -89.43 53.46 2.71
CA ALA A 142 -90.74 53.98 2.35
C ALA A 142 -90.63 55.43 1.84
N GLY A 143 -90.92 55.64 0.55
CA GLY A 143 -90.89 56.95 -0.11
C GLY A 143 -89.66 57.25 -0.97
N GLY A 144 -88.66 56.35 -1.06
CA GLY A 144 -87.51 56.56 -1.94
C GLY A 144 -86.37 55.55 -1.84
N SER A 145 -85.25 55.88 -2.47
CA SER A 145 -83.99 55.16 -2.37
C SER A 145 -82.82 56.14 -2.23
N SER A 146 -81.73 55.67 -1.64
CA SER A 146 -80.49 56.43 -1.52
C SER A 146 -79.30 55.49 -1.63
N SER A 147 -78.08 56.04 -1.60
CA SER A 147 -76.85 55.27 -1.74
C SER A 147 -75.76 55.76 -0.80
N THR A 148 -74.84 54.86 -0.50
CA THR A 148 -73.56 55.11 0.14
C THR A 148 -72.49 54.28 -0.57
N SER A 149 -71.22 54.47 -0.24
CA SER A 149 -70.13 53.71 -0.86
C SER A 149 -69.02 53.44 0.12
N LEU A 150 -68.41 52.27 -0.02
CA LEU A 150 -67.22 51.85 0.72
C LEU A 150 -65.98 51.97 -0.17
N SER A 151 -64.98 52.72 0.26
CA SER A 151 -63.68 52.78 -0.42
C SER A 151 -62.72 51.72 0.14
N LEU A 152 -62.15 50.91 -0.75
CA LEU A 152 -61.26 49.80 -0.42
C LEU A 152 -59.89 50.04 -1.05
N SER A 153 -58.83 49.78 -0.30
CA SER A 153 -57.46 49.88 -0.82
C SER A 153 -56.55 48.79 -0.29
N GLY A 154 -55.44 48.57 -0.98
CA GLY A 154 -54.41 47.61 -0.58
C GLY A 154 -53.26 47.55 -1.59
N TYR A 155 -52.36 46.60 -1.36
CA TYR A 155 -51.18 46.35 -2.17
C TYR A 155 -51.05 44.84 -2.38
N SER A 156 -50.70 44.40 -3.58
CA SER A 156 -50.34 43.01 -3.87
C SER A 156 -48.93 42.99 -4.42
N ARG A 157 -47.95 42.46 -3.67
CA ARG A 157 -46.55 42.43 -4.12
C ARG A 157 -46.17 41.08 -4.71
N ALA A 158 -45.08 41.06 -5.49
CA ALA A 158 -44.48 39.82 -5.98
C ALA A 158 -43.98 38.95 -4.82
N THR A 159 -43.96 37.63 -5.06
CA THR A 159 -43.32 36.67 -4.15
C THR A 159 -41.81 36.87 -4.14
N ILE A 160 -41.19 36.63 -3.00
CA ILE A 160 -39.73 36.56 -2.86
C ILE A 160 -39.36 35.15 -2.40
N SER A 161 -38.25 34.61 -2.89
CA SER A 161 -37.79 33.29 -2.47
C SER A 161 -36.80 33.39 -1.32
N ALA A 162 -36.79 32.39 -0.45
CA ALA A 162 -35.69 32.19 0.49
C ALA A 162 -34.42 31.83 -0.29
N ASN A 163 -33.25 32.17 0.27
CA ASN A 163 -31.95 31.86 -0.35
C ASN A 163 -31.05 31.13 0.66
N VAL A 164 -31.14 29.81 0.67
CA VAL A 164 -30.39 28.98 1.62
C VAL A 164 -29.00 28.67 1.06
N GLU A 165 -27.98 28.90 1.88
CA GLU A 165 -26.60 28.51 1.58
C GLU A 165 -25.99 27.63 2.67
N LEU A 166 -25.08 26.74 2.28
CA LEU A 166 -24.13 26.08 3.16
C LEU A 166 -22.93 27.01 3.31
N TYR A 167 -22.87 27.72 4.43
CA TYR A 167 -21.90 28.81 4.63
C TYR A 167 -20.65 28.37 5.40
N ASN A 168 -20.70 27.23 6.09
CA ASN A 168 -19.56 26.72 6.85
C ASN A 168 -19.57 25.19 6.90
N VAL A 169 -18.39 24.61 6.72
CA VAL A 169 -18.13 23.18 6.90
C VAL A 169 -16.99 23.05 7.90
N SER A 170 -17.23 22.27 8.95
CA SER A 170 -16.22 21.95 9.95
C SER A 170 -16.18 20.45 10.19
N SER A 171 -15.14 19.95 10.84
CA SER A 171 -15.02 18.53 11.14
C SER A 171 -14.39 18.31 12.52
N SER A 172 -14.70 17.17 13.14
CA SER A 172 -13.92 16.67 14.29
C SER A 172 -12.54 16.14 13.88
N ILE A 173 -12.26 16.10 12.58
CA ILE A 173 -11.00 15.68 11.98
C ILE A 173 -10.05 16.90 11.95
N GLY A 174 -8.89 16.79 12.59
CA GLY A 174 -7.97 17.91 12.80
C GLY A 174 -7.03 18.26 11.64
N ILE A 175 -7.15 17.60 10.48
CA ILE A 175 -6.21 17.75 9.36
C ILE A 175 -6.97 18.03 8.08
N GLY A 176 -6.59 19.11 7.38
CA GLY A 176 -7.25 19.57 6.15
C GLY A 176 -8.42 20.52 6.40
N ASN A 177 -8.95 21.10 5.32
CA ASN A 177 -10.14 21.95 5.33
C ASN A 177 -11.26 21.44 4.40
N GLY A 178 -11.02 20.36 3.63
CA GLY A 178 -11.99 19.74 2.75
C GLY A 178 -12.28 20.50 1.45
N GLU A 179 -11.57 21.59 1.16
CA GLU A 179 -11.86 22.44 -0.01
C GLU A 179 -11.32 21.83 -1.32
N SER A 180 -10.27 21.02 -1.27
CA SER A 180 -9.64 20.39 -2.44
C SER A 180 -9.11 19.00 -2.13
N ALA A 181 -8.75 18.23 -3.16
CA ALA A 181 -8.11 16.92 -2.98
C ALA A 181 -6.78 17.01 -2.18
N ASN A 182 -6.06 18.13 -2.28
CA ASN A 182 -4.78 18.35 -1.56
C ASN A 182 -4.98 18.81 -0.11
N SER A 183 -6.15 19.36 0.21
CA SER A 183 -6.52 19.84 1.54
C SER A 183 -7.70 19.05 2.13
N ALA A 184 -7.93 17.84 1.65
CA ALA A 184 -9.02 16.97 2.08
C ALA A 184 -8.95 16.72 3.60
N TYR A 185 -10.09 16.53 4.25
CA TYR A 185 -10.12 16.07 5.63
C TYR A 185 -9.53 14.67 5.72
N GLN A 186 -8.47 14.49 6.52
CA GLN A 186 -7.73 13.22 6.62
C GLN A 186 -8.08 12.48 7.90
N VAL A 187 -8.69 11.31 7.78
CA VAL A 187 -9.11 10.51 8.94
C VAL A 187 -8.50 9.12 8.91
N ASP A 188 -8.03 8.64 10.07
CA ASP A 188 -7.54 7.28 10.21
C ASP A 188 -8.72 6.30 10.13
N ALA A 189 -8.56 5.24 9.35
CA ALA A 189 -9.50 4.12 9.25
C ALA A 189 -10.05 3.66 10.60
N SER A 190 -9.24 3.61 11.66
CA SER A 190 -9.65 3.16 12.99
C SER A 190 -10.61 4.12 13.70
N SER A 191 -10.68 5.37 13.25
CA SER A 191 -11.49 6.45 13.84
C SER A 191 -12.56 7.01 12.90
N ALA A 192 -12.61 6.52 11.66
CA ALA A 192 -13.46 7.06 10.60
C ALA A 192 -14.95 7.12 10.97
N THR A 193 -15.50 6.03 11.51
CA THR A 193 -16.93 5.92 11.85
C THR A 193 -17.34 6.74 13.09
N ASN A 194 -16.37 7.18 13.89
CA ASN A 194 -16.60 8.06 15.04
C ASN A 194 -16.37 9.54 14.71
N SER A 195 -15.78 9.82 13.54
CA SER A 195 -15.50 11.19 13.10
C SER A 195 -16.72 11.83 12.46
N THR A 196 -16.84 13.15 12.59
CA THR A 196 -18.01 13.91 12.13
C THR A 196 -17.60 15.04 11.19
N ILE A 197 -18.48 15.34 10.24
CA ILE A 197 -18.44 16.57 9.44
C ILE A 197 -19.73 17.34 9.73
N THR A 198 -19.60 18.59 10.12
CA THR A 198 -20.71 19.46 10.47
C THR A 198 -20.91 20.52 9.39
N LEU A 199 -22.07 20.47 8.76
CA LEU A 199 -22.51 21.34 7.67
C LEU A 199 -23.45 22.40 8.25
N SER A 200 -23.11 23.68 8.13
CA SER A 200 -23.90 24.78 8.71
C SER A 200 -24.63 25.56 7.62
N TYR A 201 -25.96 25.64 7.75
CA TYR A 201 -26.85 26.27 6.79
C TYR A 201 -27.45 27.55 7.37
N ARG A 202 -27.62 28.56 6.51
CA ARG A 202 -28.34 29.80 6.83
C ARG A 202 -29.16 30.27 5.65
N ASN A 203 -30.21 31.03 5.92
CA ASN A 203 -31.03 31.67 4.89
C ASN A 203 -30.62 33.13 4.75
N THR A 204 -30.05 33.49 3.60
CA THR A 204 -29.66 34.88 3.27
C THR A 204 -30.75 35.64 2.53
N GLY A 205 -31.88 34.99 2.23
CA GLY A 205 -33.03 35.59 1.58
C GLY A 205 -33.83 36.50 2.51
N LEU A 206 -34.75 37.26 1.91
CA LEU A 206 -35.57 38.26 2.61
C LEU A 206 -36.86 37.69 3.24
N THR A 207 -37.16 36.41 3.00
CA THR A 207 -38.31 35.71 3.59
C THR A 207 -37.85 34.42 4.27
N ASP A 208 -38.63 33.94 5.23
CA ASP A 208 -38.33 32.74 6.00
C ASP A 208 -38.46 31.46 5.15
N ALA A 209 -37.53 30.53 5.32
CA ALA A 209 -37.65 29.17 4.79
C ALA A 209 -38.31 28.30 5.86
N SER A 210 -39.63 28.18 5.78
CA SER A 210 -40.44 27.39 6.71
C SER A 210 -40.36 25.90 6.37
N ASN A 211 -40.50 25.04 7.39
CA ASN A 211 -40.35 23.59 7.25
C ASN A 211 -39.02 23.16 6.59
N PHE A 212 -37.94 23.92 6.83
CA PHE A 212 -36.63 23.62 6.30
C PHE A 212 -36.11 22.29 6.85
N ALA A 213 -35.73 21.37 5.97
CA ALA A 213 -35.20 20.07 6.34
C ALA A 213 -34.16 19.56 5.33
N ILE A 214 -33.22 18.76 5.84
CA ILE A 214 -32.27 17.96 5.07
C ILE A 214 -32.32 16.54 5.62
N ASN A 215 -32.92 15.63 4.86
CA ASN A 215 -33.28 14.30 5.36
C ASN A 215 -32.58 13.16 4.61
N SER A 216 -31.68 13.47 3.67
CA SER A 216 -30.95 12.46 2.88
C SER A 216 -29.46 12.53 3.16
N ALA A 217 -28.90 11.42 3.61
CA ALA A 217 -27.46 11.29 3.81
C ALA A 217 -26.74 11.05 2.46
N PRO A 218 -25.50 11.53 2.31
CA PRO A 218 -24.65 11.14 1.19
C PRO A 218 -24.34 9.65 1.20
N THR A 219 -24.00 9.08 0.04
CA THR A 219 -23.47 7.72 -0.04
C THR A 219 -22.21 7.58 0.82
N GLY A 220 -22.18 6.54 1.66
CA GLY A 220 -21.07 6.30 2.59
C GLY A 220 -21.14 7.11 3.90
N TYR A 221 -22.24 7.83 4.13
CA TYR A 221 -22.48 8.62 5.34
C TYR A 221 -23.86 8.35 5.94
N THR A 222 -24.00 8.61 7.24
CA THR A 222 -25.29 8.74 7.94
C THR A 222 -25.42 10.14 8.53
N ILE A 223 -26.66 10.63 8.66
CA ILE A 223 -26.95 11.85 9.41
C ILE A 223 -27.01 11.48 10.90
N ASP A 224 -26.23 12.18 11.73
CA ASP A 224 -26.19 11.99 13.16
C ASP A 224 -27.36 12.70 13.86
N ASN A 225 -27.80 12.14 14.99
CA ASN A 225 -28.93 12.66 15.77
C ASN A 225 -28.68 14.04 16.39
N SER A 226 -27.43 14.52 16.42
CA SER A 226 -27.08 15.89 16.82
C SER A 226 -27.42 16.96 15.76
N SER A 227 -27.87 16.55 14.57
CA SER A 227 -28.32 17.48 13.52
C SER A 227 -29.55 18.28 13.97
N THR A 228 -29.57 19.58 13.67
CA THR A 228 -30.64 20.52 14.08
C THR A 228 -31.58 20.91 12.93
N CYS A 229 -31.13 20.82 11.67
CA CYS A 229 -31.97 21.13 10.51
C CYS A 229 -33.10 20.11 10.35
N GLY A 230 -34.36 20.56 10.35
CA GLY A 230 -35.54 19.70 10.25
C GLY A 230 -35.95 19.00 11.55
N SER A 231 -35.19 19.20 12.63
CA SER A 231 -35.47 18.65 13.96
C SER A 231 -35.82 19.77 14.96
N SER A 232 -34.83 20.30 15.69
CA SER A 232 -35.00 21.40 16.63
C SER A 232 -35.14 22.76 15.94
N ILE A 233 -34.67 22.89 14.69
CA ILE A 233 -34.83 24.09 13.86
C ILE A 233 -35.54 23.68 12.57
N THR A 234 -36.83 24.03 12.48
CA THR A 234 -37.68 23.78 11.30
C THR A 234 -37.93 25.04 10.46
N THR A 235 -37.52 26.22 10.93
CA THR A 235 -37.61 27.48 10.17
C THR A 235 -36.26 28.15 10.14
N LEU A 236 -35.69 28.30 8.95
CA LEU A 236 -34.50 29.12 8.72
C LEU A 236 -34.94 30.55 8.41
N GLN A 237 -34.71 31.43 9.38
CA GLN A 237 -35.19 32.79 9.37
C GLN A 237 -34.46 33.64 8.33
N ALA A 238 -35.19 34.59 7.75
CA ALA A 238 -34.67 35.56 6.80
C ALA A 238 -33.44 36.31 7.33
N ASN A 239 -32.62 36.83 6.41
CA ASN A 239 -31.45 37.65 6.70
C ASN A 239 -30.40 36.99 7.61
N GLY A 240 -30.41 35.66 7.72
CA GLY A 240 -29.45 34.90 8.51
C GLY A 240 -29.65 35.03 10.02
N ALA A 241 -30.85 35.36 10.48
CA ALA A 241 -31.13 35.57 11.91
C ALA A 241 -30.90 34.31 12.77
N ASN A 242 -30.97 33.12 12.17
CA ASN A 242 -30.54 31.87 12.78
C ASN A 242 -29.78 30.98 11.77
N SER A 243 -29.24 29.88 12.26
CA SER A 243 -28.60 28.84 11.44
C SER A 243 -28.93 27.46 12.00
N CYS A 244 -28.96 26.45 11.14
CA CYS A 244 -29.07 25.05 11.55
C CYS A 244 -27.88 24.25 11.03
N THR A 245 -27.66 23.05 11.59
CA THR A 245 -26.53 22.19 11.26
C THR A 245 -27.00 20.78 10.89
N VAL A 246 -26.33 20.17 9.91
CA VAL A 246 -26.40 18.74 9.61
C VAL A 246 -25.05 18.13 9.93
N VAL A 247 -25.03 17.16 10.84
CA VAL A 247 -23.83 16.44 11.22
C VAL A 247 -23.85 15.08 10.51
N ILE A 248 -22.84 14.78 9.71
CA ILE A 248 -22.71 13.50 9.01
C ILE A 248 -21.53 12.69 9.54
N LYS A 249 -21.67 11.37 9.53
CA LYS A 249 -20.65 10.39 9.97
C LYS A 249 -20.37 9.37 8.86
N PRO A 250 -19.10 9.05 8.56
CA PRO A 250 -18.76 7.94 7.68
C PRO A 250 -19.36 6.61 8.16
N THR A 251 -19.87 5.79 7.24
CA THR A 251 -20.37 4.44 7.55
C THR A 251 -19.33 3.35 7.31
N ILE A 252 -18.20 3.69 6.70
CA ILE A 252 -17.11 2.79 6.36
C ILE A 252 -15.79 3.26 7.00
N SER A 253 -14.86 2.32 7.17
CA SER A 253 -13.49 2.55 7.62
C SER A 253 -12.44 2.17 6.56
N THR A 254 -12.88 1.78 5.37
CA THR A 254 -11.97 1.37 4.29
C THR A 254 -11.18 2.57 3.76
N ALA A 255 -9.87 2.40 3.60
CA ALA A 255 -9.00 3.45 3.08
C ALA A 255 -9.38 3.84 1.64
N GLY A 256 -9.37 5.15 1.35
CA GLY A 256 -9.70 5.74 0.06
C GLY A 256 -10.43 7.07 0.20
N ALA A 257 -10.70 7.70 -0.94
CA ALA A 257 -11.49 8.92 -1.00
C ALA A 257 -12.95 8.62 -0.66
N LEU A 258 -13.51 9.39 0.28
CA LEU A 258 -14.91 9.34 0.71
C LEU A 258 -15.53 10.73 0.57
N ASN A 259 -15.34 11.37 -0.58
CA ASN A 259 -15.80 12.74 -0.81
C ASN A 259 -17.34 12.85 -0.66
N VAL A 260 -17.80 13.96 -0.08
CA VAL A 260 -19.23 14.26 0.04
C VAL A 260 -19.68 15.01 -1.21
N ASN A 261 -20.59 14.42 -1.99
CA ASN A 261 -21.18 15.06 -3.17
C ASN A 261 -22.50 15.76 -2.82
N LEU A 262 -22.47 17.08 -2.78
CA LEU A 262 -23.61 17.95 -2.45
C LEU A 262 -24.65 18.04 -3.59
N SER A 263 -24.29 17.69 -4.82
CA SER A 263 -25.21 17.75 -5.97
C SER A 263 -26.17 16.56 -6.07
N SER A 264 -25.82 15.44 -5.42
CA SER A 264 -26.60 14.20 -5.46
C SER A 264 -27.11 13.77 -4.08
N SER A 265 -26.85 14.55 -3.04
CA SER A 265 -27.26 14.27 -1.66
C SER A 265 -27.37 15.56 -0.84
N LEU A 266 -27.94 15.50 0.38
CA LEU A 266 -28.10 16.66 1.26
C LEU A 266 -28.94 17.80 0.66
N SER A 267 -29.85 17.48 -0.26
CA SER A 267 -30.76 18.44 -0.84
C SER A 267 -31.72 18.99 0.23
N GLY A 268 -31.93 20.31 0.23
CA GLY A 268 -32.85 20.99 1.13
C GLY A 268 -34.26 21.06 0.58
N SER A 269 -35.25 21.03 1.47
CA SER A 269 -36.65 21.29 1.15
C SER A 269 -37.22 22.30 2.13
N TRP A 270 -38.06 23.23 1.66
CA TRP A 270 -38.72 24.25 2.48
C TRP A 270 -39.96 24.82 1.77
N THR A 271 -40.69 25.67 2.47
CA THR A 271 -41.76 26.50 1.92
C THR A 271 -41.44 27.96 2.18
N ASP A 272 -41.56 28.81 1.15
CA ASP A 272 -41.40 30.26 1.24
C ASP A 272 -42.58 30.99 0.57
N GLU A 273 -42.48 32.31 0.40
CA GLU A 273 -43.53 33.12 -0.25
C GLU A 273 -43.81 32.69 -1.70
N HIS A 274 -42.84 32.11 -2.41
CA HIS A 274 -42.97 31.63 -3.78
C HIS A 274 -43.61 30.23 -3.83
N GLY A 275 -43.47 29.43 -2.77
CA GLY A 275 -44.15 28.15 -2.62
C GLY A 275 -43.23 27.07 -2.04
N SER A 276 -43.53 25.81 -2.35
CA SER A 276 -42.75 24.67 -1.87
C SER A 276 -41.56 24.39 -2.77
N VAL A 277 -40.36 24.47 -2.19
CA VAL A 277 -39.10 24.04 -2.79
C VAL A 277 -38.79 22.64 -2.29
N ASN A 278 -38.60 21.69 -3.21
CA ASN A 278 -38.32 20.30 -2.89
C ASN A 278 -36.98 19.89 -3.49
N ASN A 279 -36.13 19.23 -2.70
CA ASN A 279 -34.85 18.65 -3.14
C ASN A 279 -33.93 19.65 -3.85
N GLN A 280 -33.87 20.90 -3.37
CA GLN A 280 -32.95 21.90 -3.90
C GLN A 280 -31.51 21.56 -3.52
N THR A 281 -30.62 21.56 -4.51
CA THR A 281 -29.18 21.45 -4.27
C THR A 281 -28.66 22.73 -3.63
N ILE A 282 -27.93 22.59 -2.53
CA ILE A 282 -27.29 23.69 -1.81
C ILE A 282 -25.79 23.47 -1.87
N LEU A 283 -25.08 24.37 -2.55
CA LEU A 283 -23.63 24.30 -2.71
C LEU A 283 -22.92 24.94 -1.52
N TRP A 284 -21.72 24.46 -1.22
CA TRP A 284 -20.87 25.05 -0.18
C TRP A 284 -20.23 26.33 -0.70
N ASN A 285 -20.49 27.43 0.01
CA ASN A 285 -19.82 28.71 -0.21
C ASN A 285 -18.52 28.77 0.62
N THR A 286 -17.37 28.77 -0.04
CA THR A 286 -16.04 28.86 0.62
C THR A 286 -15.54 30.29 0.77
N GLY A 287 -16.36 31.30 0.42
CA GLY A 287 -15.93 32.70 0.34
C GLY A 287 -15.12 33.02 -0.94
N SER A 288 -14.41 32.06 -1.52
CA SER A 288 -13.76 32.17 -2.83
C SER A 288 -14.63 31.73 -4.01
N GLY A 289 -15.77 31.09 -3.73
CA GLY A 289 -16.69 30.56 -4.74
C GLY A 289 -17.61 29.49 -4.16
N THR A 290 -18.37 28.85 -5.04
CA THR A 290 -19.26 27.73 -4.69
C THR A 290 -18.68 26.40 -5.15
N GLN A 291 -18.76 25.38 -4.31
CA GLN A 291 -18.35 24.02 -4.65
C GLN A 291 -19.40 22.97 -4.33
N ASN A 292 -19.38 21.88 -5.08
CA ASN A 292 -20.32 20.76 -4.95
C ASN A 292 -19.73 19.56 -4.20
N THR A 293 -18.46 19.61 -3.83
CA THR A 293 -17.74 18.48 -3.24
C THR A 293 -17.05 18.92 -1.97
N ILE A 294 -17.16 18.15 -0.90
CA ILE A 294 -16.30 18.26 0.29
C ILE A 294 -15.33 17.10 0.24
N TYR A 295 -14.04 17.39 0.20
CA TYR A 295 -13.01 16.36 0.03
C TYR A 295 -12.66 15.71 1.38
N VAL A 296 -12.75 14.39 1.42
CA VAL A 296 -12.49 13.58 2.62
C VAL A 296 -11.74 12.34 2.19
N ASN A 297 -10.69 11.98 2.92
CA ASN A 297 -9.88 10.81 2.66
C ASN A 297 -9.71 10.00 3.94
N ILE A 298 -10.07 8.71 3.86
CA ILE A 298 -9.76 7.74 4.90
C ILE A 298 -8.40 7.13 4.55
N PHE A 299 -7.41 7.26 5.42
CA PHE A 299 -6.12 6.60 5.24
C PHE A 299 -6.04 5.34 6.09
N ALA A 300 -5.32 4.33 5.59
CA ALA A 300 -5.09 3.09 6.34
C ALA A 300 -4.31 3.39 7.62
N THR A 301 -4.64 2.75 8.74
CA THR A 301 -3.92 2.93 10.01
C THR A 301 -2.44 2.59 9.83
N PRO A 302 -1.49 3.43 10.30
CA PRO A 302 -0.07 3.21 10.07
C PRO A 302 0.46 2.02 10.86
N GLN A 303 1.27 1.19 10.22
CA GLN A 303 1.94 0.03 10.81
C GLN A 303 3.40 0.00 10.34
N VAL A 304 4.33 -0.40 11.21
CA VAL A 304 5.74 -0.56 10.83
C VAL A 304 6.17 -2.01 11.10
N ALA A 305 6.47 -2.73 10.02
CA ALA A 305 7.03 -4.06 10.08
C ALA A 305 8.56 -3.97 10.15
N ALA A 306 9.16 -4.67 11.10
CA ALA A 306 10.60 -4.83 11.20
C ALA A 306 11.01 -6.22 10.70
N ALA A 307 12.16 -6.32 10.02
CA ALA A 307 12.73 -7.58 9.59
C ALA A 307 14.26 -7.58 9.75
N MET A 308 14.79 -8.70 10.23
CA MET A 308 16.22 -9.00 10.16
C MET A 308 16.51 -9.77 8.86
N SER A 309 17.43 -9.30 8.04
CA SER A 309 17.66 -9.82 6.68
C SER A 309 19.12 -9.79 6.26
N SER A 310 19.49 -10.62 5.30
CA SER A 310 20.76 -10.54 4.58
C SER A 310 20.78 -9.45 3.49
N SER A 311 19.67 -8.74 3.28
CA SER A 311 19.52 -7.67 2.27
C SER A 311 18.90 -6.41 2.88
N SER A 312 19.24 -5.25 2.32
CA SER A 312 18.66 -3.96 2.68
C SER A 312 17.15 -3.86 2.39
N SER A 313 16.58 -4.76 1.59
CA SER A 313 15.15 -4.84 1.30
C SER A 313 14.32 -5.45 2.44
N GLY A 314 14.96 -6.06 3.44
CA GLY A 314 14.27 -6.84 4.48
C GLY A 314 13.90 -8.27 4.05
N THR A 315 14.32 -8.70 2.85
CA THR A 315 14.07 -10.04 2.31
C THR A 315 15.34 -10.61 1.65
N PRO A 316 15.73 -11.88 1.93
CA PRO A 316 15.07 -12.87 2.78
C PRO A 316 15.29 -12.62 4.28
N ALA A 317 14.36 -13.05 5.13
CA ALA A 317 14.51 -12.98 6.58
C ALA A 317 15.55 -14.01 7.07
N ILE A 318 16.33 -13.64 8.09
CA ILE A 318 17.36 -14.50 8.67
C ILE A 318 17.20 -14.61 10.19
N THR A 319 17.69 -15.71 10.77
CA THR A 319 17.71 -15.97 12.22
C THR A 319 19.12 -16.30 12.74
N GLN A 320 20.10 -16.39 11.84
CA GLN A 320 21.51 -16.64 12.13
C GLN A 320 22.38 -15.77 11.23
N VAL A 321 23.55 -15.39 11.73
CA VAL A 321 24.54 -14.55 11.03
C VAL A 321 25.89 -15.24 11.11
N SER A 322 26.63 -15.33 10.01
CA SER A 322 27.99 -15.89 10.07
C SER A 322 28.96 -14.87 10.69
N ILE A 323 30.05 -15.35 11.29
CA ILE A 323 31.12 -14.47 11.80
C ILE A 323 31.59 -13.47 10.73
N GLY A 324 31.79 -12.22 11.13
CA GLY A 324 32.26 -11.14 10.24
C GLY A 324 31.27 -10.71 9.14
N GLN A 325 30.10 -11.34 9.01
CA GLN A 325 29.12 -10.98 7.98
C GLN A 325 28.33 -9.72 8.34
N THR A 326 27.91 -9.00 7.30
CA THR A 326 27.00 -7.87 7.42
C THR A 326 25.56 -8.30 7.15
N PHE A 327 24.64 -7.88 8.02
CA PHE A 327 23.21 -8.10 7.88
C PHE A 327 22.45 -6.80 8.14
N TYR A 328 21.13 -6.81 7.96
CA TYR A 328 20.30 -5.62 7.94
C TYR A 328 19.11 -5.75 8.87
N ILE A 329 18.80 -4.66 9.58
CA ILE A 329 17.49 -4.44 10.20
C ILE A 329 16.73 -3.47 9.30
N ALA A 330 15.71 -3.97 8.60
CA ALA A 330 14.87 -3.19 7.70
C ALA A 330 13.52 -2.89 8.36
N LEU A 331 13.07 -1.65 8.23
CA LEU A 331 11.77 -1.17 8.70
C LEU A 331 10.94 -0.77 7.49
N THR A 332 9.70 -1.24 7.42
CA THR A 332 8.75 -0.91 6.34
C THR A 332 7.46 -0.37 6.94
N LEU A 333 7.14 0.88 6.62
CA LEU A 333 5.88 1.53 6.92
C LEU A 333 4.82 1.14 5.89
N THR A 334 3.65 0.73 6.37
CA THR A 334 2.43 0.58 5.58
C THR A 334 1.32 1.43 6.17
N GLY A 335 0.56 2.11 5.30
CA GLY A 335 -0.47 3.05 5.73
C GLY A 335 0.07 4.33 6.38
N GLY A 336 -0.83 5.05 7.03
CA GLY A 336 -0.61 6.35 7.65
C GLY A 336 -0.73 7.53 6.70
N TYR A 337 -0.96 8.71 7.29
CA TYR A 337 -0.91 9.99 6.61
C TYR A 337 0.12 10.90 7.28
N ASN A 338 1.07 11.42 6.50
CA ASN A 338 2.18 12.26 6.97
C ASN A 338 2.93 11.68 8.18
N VAL A 339 3.12 10.36 8.19
CA VAL A 339 3.93 9.70 9.22
C VAL A 339 5.38 10.17 9.06
N ASN A 340 6.01 10.52 10.17
CA ASN A 340 7.42 10.86 10.25
C ASN A 340 7.94 10.34 11.59
N THR A 341 8.55 9.15 11.56
CA THR A 341 9.01 8.47 12.77
C THR A 341 10.46 8.04 12.59
N THR A 342 11.29 8.37 13.56
CA THR A 342 12.67 7.88 13.67
C THR A 342 12.74 6.73 14.67
N TYR A 343 13.43 5.66 14.30
CA TYR A 343 13.69 4.49 15.12
C TYR A 343 15.16 4.44 15.49
N THR A 344 15.42 4.16 16.77
CA THR A 344 16.75 3.91 17.31
C THR A 344 16.99 2.40 17.35
N ILE A 345 18.09 1.93 16.78
CA ILE A 345 18.48 0.52 16.70
C ILE A 345 19.69 0.30 17.59
N SER A 346 19.49 -0.47 18.66
CA SER A 346 20.52 -0.80 19.64
C SER A 346 21.08 -2.19 19.35
N ALA A 347 22.31 -2.24 18.85
CA ALA A 347 23.07 -3.48 18.64
C ALA A 347 23.78 -3.93 19.92
N PRO A 348 23.98 -5.25 20.13
CA PRO A 348 24.75 -5.75 21.27
C PRO A 348 26.25 -5.45 21.14
N ALA A 349 26.99 -5.58 22.23
CA ALA A 349 28.43 -5.31 22.25
C ALA A 349 29.19 -6.20 21.26
N GLY A 350 30.18 -5.63 20.56
CA GLY A 350 30.96 -6.34 19.53
C GLY A 350 30.37 -6.29 18.12
N PHE A 351 29.17 -5.77 17.96
CA PHE A 351 28.55 -5.52 16.65
C PHE A 351 28.77 -4.07 16.21
N THR A 352 28.96 -3.85 14.91
CA THR A 352 29.22 -2.51 14.36
C THR A 352 28.08 -2.07 13.43
N PRO A 353 27.12 -1.28 13.92
CA PRO A 353 26.07 -0.71 13.09
C PRO A 353 26.62 0.46 12.25
N SER A 354 26.21 0.54 10.98
CA SER A 354 26.52 1.64 10.07
C SER A 354 25.93 2.97 10.52
N THR A 355 24.74 2.95 11.11
CA THR A 355 24.08 4.07 11.78
C THR A 355 23.27 3.54 12.98
N SER A 356 22.96 4.40 13.96
CA SER A 356 22.09 4.01 15.08
C SER A 356 20.61 4.31 14.83
N ASN A 357 20.29 5.04 13.76
CA ASN A 357 18.96 5.60 13.53
C ASN A 357 18.45 5.30 12.11
N CYS A 358 17.15 5.09 12.02
CA CYS A 358 16.43 4.73 10.79
C CYS A 358 15.11 5.49 10.78
N SER A 359 14.87 6.37 9.80
CA SER A 359 13.62 7.14 9.74
C SER A 359 12.74 6.68 8.60
N VAL A 360 11.48 6.38 8.91
CA VAL A 360 10.45 6.10 7.89
C VAL A 360 9.50 7.28 7.83
N THR A 361 9.13 7.64 6.61
CA THR A 361 8.14 8.68 6.37
C THR A 361 7.10 8.18 5.36
N SER A 362 5.94 8.83 5.27
CA SER A 362 4.97 8.49 4.23
C SER A 362 5.54 8.62 2.80
N ASN A 363 6.55 9.48 2.58
CA ASN A 363 7.22 9.64 1.29
C ASN A 363 8.40 8.67 1.08
N ASN A 364 8.98 8.18 2.17
CA ASN A 364 10.05 7.18 2.16
C ASN A 364 9.70 6.08 3.16
N PRO A 365 8.88 5.09 2.74
CA PRO A 365 8.28 4.13 3.66
C PRO A 365 9.24 3.03 4.10
N GLN A 366 10.49 3.01 3.60
CA GLN A 366 11.48 2.01 3.97
C GLN A 366 12.76 2.67 4.47
N CYS A 367 13.34 2.07 5.50
CA CYS A 367 14.68 2.40 5.96
C CYS A 367 15.37 1.12 6.44
N TYR A 368 16.70 1.11 6.47
CA TYR A 368 17.46 -0.02 7.00
C TYR A 368 18.72 0.45 7.73
N VAL A 369 19.24 -0.41 8.60
CA VAL A 369 20.56 -0.27 9.22
C VAL A 369 21.36 -1.53 8.93
N ALA A 370 22.52 -1.37 8.30
CA ALA A 370 23.49 -2.45 8.14
C ALA A 370 24.29 -2.63 9.45
N ILE A 371 24.51 -3.87 9.86
CA ILE A 371 25.21 -4.25 11.10
C ILE A 371 26.20 -5.37 10.76
N THR A 372 27.47 -5.20 11.11
CA THR A 372 28.51 -6.23 10.93
C THR A 372 28.71 -7.02 12.22
N ALA A 373 28.65 -8.36 12.10
CA ALA A 373 28.83 -9.30 13.19
C ALA A 373 30.31 -9.43 13.62
N PRO A 374 30.59 -9.79 14.88
CA PRO A 374 31.94 -10.05 15.35
C PRO A 374 32.56 -11.26 14.64
N THR A 375 33.89 -11.39 14.73
CA THR A 375 34.65 -12.54 14.19
C THR A 375 34.60 -13.79 15.08
N THR A 376 33.82 -13.75 16.17
CA THR A 376 33.66 -14.84 17.14
C THR A 376 32.21 -15.31 17.20
N ALA A 377 32.00 -16.63 17.20
CA ALA A 377 30.68 -17.21 17.38
C ALA A 377 30.07 -16.86 18.76
N SER A 378 28.76 -16.67 18.82
CA SER A 378 28.02 -16.31 20.04
C SER A 378 26.55 -16.69 19.92
N THR A 379 25.88 -16.93 21.05
CA THR A 379 24.46 -17.32 21.07
C THR A 379 23.61 -16.33 21.87
N GLY A 380 22.34 -16.19 21.48
CA GLY A 380 21.38 -15.37 22.22
C GLY A 380 21.61 -13.86 22.11
N ASN A 381 22.18 -13.38 21.01
CA ASN A 381 22.36 -11.94 20.77
C ASN A 381 21.01 -11.28 20.53
N THR A 382 20.81 -10.07 21.06
CA THR A 382 19.53 -9.33 20.91
C THR A 382 19.77 -7.94 20.32
N ILE A 383 18.96 -7.58 19.32
CA ILE A 383 18.82 -6.21 18.83
C ILE A 383 17.48 -5.66 19.29
N ASN A 384 17.48 -4.42 19.80
CA ASN A 384 16.27 -3.70 20.19
C ASN A 384 16.00 -2.53 19.25
N ILE A 385 14.73 -2.30 18.96
CA ILE A 385 14.23 -1.23 18.09
C ILE A 385 13.27 -0.37 18.90
N THR A 386 13.59 0.91 19.05
CA THR A 386 12.80 1.86 19.84
C THR A 386 12.29 2.97 18.94
N ALA A 387 10.97 3.19 18.93
CA ALA A 387 10.37 4.32 18.23
C ALA A 387 10.54 5.61 19.04
N ASN A 388 11.08 6.67 18.43
CA ASN A 388 11.19 7.99 19.05
C ASN A 388 9.87 8.75 18.87
N GLY A 389 8.79 8.24 19.47
CA GLY A 389 7.41 8.68 19.23
C GLY A 389 6.76 7.96 18.05
N GLY A 390 5.45 8.15 17.86
CA GLY A 390 4.72 7.58 16.72
C GLY A 390 4.42 6.07 16.84
N VAL A 391 4.57 5.35 15.73
CA VAL A 391 4.09 3.97 15.57
C VAL A 391 5.16 2.98 16.01
N ALA A 392 4.82 2.08 16.91
CA ALA A 392 5.74 1.03 17.36
C ALA A 392 6.04 0.02 16.24
N PRO A 393 7.31 -0.42 16.08
CA PRO A 393 7.67 -1.43 15.10
C PRO A 393 7.27 -2.83 15.59
N THR A 394 6.93 -3.72 14.66
CA THR A 394 6.60 -5.12 14.97
C THR A 394 7.51 -6.07 14.17
N PRO A 395 8.34 -6.89 14.82
CA PRO A 395 8.62 -6.92 16.26
C PRO A 395 9.48 -5.73 16.73
N THR A 396 9.54 -5.51 18.05
CA THR A 396 10.41 -4.48 18.68
C THR A 396 11.82 -4.97 18.98
N SER A 397 12.09 -6.28 18.86
CA SER A 397 13.41 -6.87 19.09
C SER A 397 13.60 -8.15 18.30
N PHE A 398 14.86 -8.49 18.01
CA PHE A 398 15.25 -9.75 17.38
C PHE A 398 16.29 -10.47 18.24
N THR A 399 16.15 -11.80 18.38
CA THR A 399 17.16 -12.67 19.00
C THR A 399 17.76 -13.62 17.97
N PHE A 400 19.08 -13.74 17.93
CA PHE A 400 19.81 -14.49 16.90
C PHE A 400 21.15 -15.03 17.39
N ASN A 401 21.75 -15.94 16.62
CA ASN A 401 23.08 -16.51 16.89
C ASN A 401 24.10 -16.06 15.83
N VAL A 402 25.35 -15.90 16.24
CA VAL A 402 26.50 -15.78 15.34
C VAL A 402 27.22 -17.12 15.25
N VAL A 403 27.37 -17.65 14.03
CA VAL A 403 27.91 -18.99 13.78
C VAL A 403 29.19 -18.92 12.96
N ALA A 404 30.15 -19.79 13.24
CA ALA A 404 31.30 -20.03 12.38
C ALA A 404 30.92 -21.08 11.31
N PRO A 405 31.37 -20.94 10.06
CA PRO A 405 31.10 -21.94 9.03
C PRO A 405 31.83 -23.25 9.36
N THR A 406 31.19 -24.39 9.09
CA THR A 406 31.78 -25.72 9.27
C THR A 406 32.28 -26.23 7.92
N MET A 407 33.55 -26.65 7.86
CA MET A 407 34.11 -27.26 6.64
C MET A 407 34.00 -28.78 6.69
N TYR A 408 33.55 -29.39 5.60
CA TYR A 408 33.48 -30.83 5.41
C TYR A 408 34.38 -31.29 4.26
N ALA A 409 35.06 -32.41 4.46
CA ALA A 409 35.67 -33.20 3.41
C ALA A 409 34.73 -34.34 3.01
N TYR A 410 34.44 -34.46 1.71
CA TYR A 410 33.73 -35.60 1.12
C TYR A 410 34.72 -36.46 0.36
N MET A 411 34.75 -37.75 0.65
CA MET A 411 35.72 -38.68 0.09
C MET A 411 35.02 -39.91 -0.47
N SER A 412 35.38 -40.32 -1.68
CA SER A 412 34.95 -41.57 -2.27
C SER A 412 36.13 -42.53 -2.34
N THR A 413 35.98 -43.78 -1.91
CA THR A 413 37.10 -44.73 -1.85
C THR A 413 36.87 -46.08 -2.50
N ASP A 414 35.76 -46.26 -3.25
CA ASP A 414 35.34 -47.40 -4.10
C ASP A 414 33.85 -47.74 -3.90
N ALA A 415 33.46 -49.02 -4.10
CA ALA A 415 32.13 -49.59 -3.92
C ALA A 415 31.54 -49.45 -2.49
N THR A 416 32.31 -48.91 -1.54
CA THR A 416 31.91 -48.92 -0.12
C THR A 416 31.14 -47.68 0.34
N GLY A 417 31.14 -46.55 -0.38
CA GLY A 417 30.32 -45.36 -0.04
C GLY A 417 31.07 -44.03 -0.14
N ILE A 418 30.48 -42.97 0.45
CA ILE A 418 31.08 -41.63 0.58
C ILE A 418 31.33 -41.37 2.06
N PHE A 419 32.55 -41.01 2.44
CA PHE A 419 32.86 -40.53 3.78
C PHE A 419 32.67 -39.02 3.84
N GLN A 420 31.99 -38.55 4.88
CA GLN A 420 31.87 -37.13 5.21
C GLN A 420 32.54 -36.90 6.55
N CYS A 421 33.51 -35.98 6.60
CA CYS A 421 34.29 -35.71 7.82
C CYS A 421 34.37 -34.21 8.05
N ALA A 422 34.03 -33.75 9.26
CA ALA A 422 34.24 -32.35 9.59
C ALA A 422 35.74 -32.08 9.73
N ILE A 423 36.15 -30.89 9.33
CA ILE A 423 37.55 -30.46 9.37
C ILE A 423 37.72 -29.53 10.57
N LEU A 424 38.68 -29.86 11.42
CA LEU A 424 39.10 -29.04 12.54
C LEU A 424 39.85 -27.80 12.04
N GLU A 425 39.87 -26.73 12.84
CA GLU A 425 40.66 -25.54 12.51
C GLU A 425 42.17 -25.83 12.33
N SER A 426 42.66 -26.93 12.91
CA SER A 426 44.03 -27.43 12.71
C SER A 426 44.27 -28.11 11.35
N GLY A 427 43.28 -28.14 10.45
CA GLY A 427 43.32 -28.87 9.18
C GLY A 427 43.10 -30.39 9.32
N GLY A 428 43.12 -30.92 10.54
CA GLY A 428 42.86 -32.33 10.82
C GLY A 428 41.41 -32.72 10.53
N LEU A 429 41.19 -34.00 10.21
CA LEU A 429 39.86 -34.58 10.17
C LEU A 429 39.40 -34.90 11.60
N ASP A 430 38.16 -34.56 11.95
CA ASP A 430 37.60 -34.92 13.26
C ASP A 430 37.12 -36.39 13.27
N ASN A 431 37.80 -37.21 14.05
CA ASN A 431 37.50 -38.64 14.22
C ASN A 431 36.06 -38.91 14.64
N ASN A 432 35.44 -38.03 15.44
CA ASN A 432 34.10 -38.26 15.97
C ASN A 432 32.99 -37.91 14.98
N SER A 433 33.29 -37.08 13.97
CA SER A 433 32.33 -36.65 12.95
C SER A 433 32.61 -37.23 11.56
N CYS A 434 33.67 -38.02 11.41
CA CYS A 434 34.00 -38.71 10.17
C CYS A 434 33.14 -39.96 10.01
N VAL A 435 32.07 -39.83 9.23
CA VAL A 435 31.02 -40.85 9.09
C VAL A 435 30.99 -41.38 7.65
N LYS A 436 30.98 -42.71 7.54
CA LYS A 436 30.69 -43.40 6.29
C LYS A 436 29.20 -43.30 5.96
N LYS A 437 28.88 -42.70 4.83
CA LYS A 437 27.53 -42.57 4.29
C LYS A 437 27.34 -43.55 3.14
N ALA A 438 26.09 -43.95 2.93
CA ALA A 438 25.73 -44.89 1.87
C ALA A 438 26.12 -44.34 0.49
N ASN A 439 26.47 -45.24 -0.44
CA ASN A 439 26.73 -44.88 -1.83
C ASN A 439 25.42 -44.34 -2.45
N PRO A 440 25.47 -43.31 -3.33
CA PRO A 440 24.29 -42.89 -4.09
C PRO A 440 23.79 -43.98 -5.06
N ASN A 441 24.60 -44.99 -5.36
CA ASN A 441 24.26 -46.14 -6.20
C ASN A 441 24.12 -47.43 -5.37
N THR A 442 23.07 -48.23 -5.63
CA THR A 442 22.82 -49.53 -4.99
C THR A 442 23.47 -50.74 -5.69
N ALA A 443 24.03 -50.56 -6.90
CA ALA A 443 24.74 -51.58 -7.68
C ALA A 443 26.26 -51.50 -7.46
N PRO A 444 27.08 -52.55 -7.79
CA PRO A 444 28.52 -52.61 -7.48
C PRO A 444 29.37 -51.72 -8.40
N ASN A 445 29.00 -50.45 -8.50
CA ASN A 445 29.57 -49.44 -9.36
C ASN A 445 30.45 -48.51 -8.53
N TYR A 446 31.67 -48.25 -9.04
CA TYR A 446 32.66 -47.42 -8.36
C TYR A 446 32.34 -45.93 -8.54
N THR A 447 32.48 -45.14 -7.48
CA THR A 447 32.55 -43.67 -7.60
C THR A 447 33.95 -43.30 -8.06
N VAL A 448 34.04 -42.62 -9.19
CA VAL A 448 35.31 -42.31 -9.87
C VAL A 448 35.77 -40.89 -9.57
N SER A 449 34.83 -39.94 -9.41
CA SER A 449 35.14 -38.53 -9.15
C SER A 449 34.02 -37.89 -8.33
N LEU A 450 34.42 -37.07 -7.36
CA LEU A 450 33.58 -36.15 -6.60
C LEU A 450 33.90 -34.72 -7.01
N ALA A 451 32.87 -33.90 -7.11
CA ALA A 451 33.02 -32.46 -7.27
C ALA A 451 31.92 -31.76 -6.49
N LEU A 452 32.28 -30.76 -5.70
CA LEU A 452 31.32 -29.91 -5.01
C LEU A 452 31.03 -28.71 -5.90
N ASP A 453 29.76 -28.39 -6.03
CA ASP A 453 29.37 -27.21 -6.78
C ASP A 453 29.81 -25.93 -6.07
N PRO A 454 29.98 -24.82 -6.80
CA PRO A 454 30.50 -23.58 -6.23
C PRO A 454 29.53 -22.91 -5.23
N THR A 455 28.25 -23.27 -5.25
CA THR A 455 27.28 -22.79 -4.26
C THR A 455 27.35 -23.57 -2.94
N GLY A 456 28.11 -24.67 -2.91
CA GLY A 456 28.15 -25.63 -1.82
C GLY A 456 26.88 -26.47 -1.70
N LYS A 457 25.84 -26.25 -2.49
CA LYS A 457 24.55 -26.94 -2.33
C LYS A 457 24.54 -28.38 -2.85
N TYR A 458 25.36 -28.72 -3.85
CA TYR A 458 25.30 -30.01 -4.52
C TYR A 458 26.67 -30.69 -4.56
N LEU A 459 26.71 -31.93 -4.08
CA LEU A 459 27.82 -32.85 -4.30
C LEU A 459 27.54 -33.70 -5.54
N TYR A 460 28.40 -33.60 -6.55
CA TYR A 460 28.35 -34.41 -7.76
C TYR A 460 29.23 -35.65 -7.59
N ALA A 461 28.66 -36.83 -7.77
CA ALA A 461 29.37 -38.09 -7.76
C ALA A 461 29.27 -38.79 -9.12
N LEU A 462 30.38 -38.91 -9.83
CA LEU A 462 30.46 -39.66 -11.09
C LEU A 462 30.64 -41.14 -10.78
N SER A 463 29.78 -41.98 -11.34
CA SER A 463 29.78 -43.42 -11.11
C SER A 463 30.00 -44.21 -12.39
N ASN A 464 30.80 -45.26 -12.26
CA ASN A 464 31.04 -46.26 -13.29
C ASN A 464 29.78 -47.08 -13.60
N THR A 465 29.54 -47.47 -14.85
CA THR A 465 28.53 -48.49 -15.20
C THR A 465 29.08 -49.63 -16.08
N GLY A 466 30.36 -49.60 -16.43
CA GLY A 466 31.06 -50.60 -17.25
C GLY A 466 31.91 -51.59 -16.43
N SER A 467 32.60 -52.47 -17.14
CA SER A 467 33.50 -53.50 -16.57
C SER A 467 34.91 -52.98 -16.27
N LEU A 468 35.29 -51.80 -16.79
CA LEU A 468 36.58 -51.16 -16.53
C LEU A 468 36.40 -50.01 -15.54
N PRO A 469 37.22 -49.87 -14.47
CA PRO A 469 37.11 -48.86 -13.41
C PRO A 469 37.04 -47.39 -13.83
N THR A 470 37.27 -47.07 -15.11
CA THR A 470 37.38 -45.73 -15.68
C THR A 470 36.15 -45.23 -16.45
N ASP A 471 35.17 -46.08 -16.72
CA ASP A 471 34.07 -45.78 -17.65
C ASP A 471 32.80 -45.37 -16.89
N ALA A 472 32.63 -44.07 -16.60
CA ALA A 472 31.37 -43.59 -16.04
C ALA A 472 30.19 -43.83 -16.99
N GLY A 473 28.99 -44.01 -16.47
CA GLY A 473 27.76 -43.98 -17.29
C GLY A 473 26.65 -43.14 -16.69
N ASN A 474 26.78 -42.75 -15.42
CA ASN A 474 25.84 -41.88 -14.73
C ASN A 474 26.58 -40.97 -13.76
N TYR A 475 26.02 -39.78 -13.50
CA TYR A 475 26.35 -38.99 -12.33
C TYR A 475 25.16 -38.90 -11.39
N TYR A 476 25.46 -38.65 -10.13
CA TYR A 476 24.49 -38.33 -9.10
C TYR A 476 24.71 -36.90 -8.67
N ALA A 477 23.67 -36.09 -8.67
CA ALA A 477 23.69 -34.78 -8.03
C ALA A 477 22.98 -34.90 -6.69
N CYS A 478 23.74 -34.76 -5.61
CA CYS A 478 23.28 -34.97 -4.24
C CYS A 478 23.09 -33.63 -3.55
N ASN A 479 21.85 -33.30 -3.22
CA ASN A 479 21.52 -32.07 -2.50
C ASN A 479 22.00 -32.18 -1.05
N LEU A 480 22.94 -31.32 -0.67
CA LEU A 480 23.44 -31.23 0.70
C LEU A 480 22.43 -30.48 1.55
N LEU A 481 22.12 -31.01 2.73
CA LEU A 481 21.09 -30.42 3.59
C LEU A 481 21.48 -28.98 3.97
N SER A 482 20.51 -28.06 3.86
CA SER A 482 20.67 -26.60 4.02
C SER A 482 21.19 -26.15 5.39
N ASN A 483 21.31 -27.07 6.35
CA ASN A 483 21.67 -26.79 7.75
C ASN A 483 23.09 -27.27 8.08
N GLY A 484 24.01 -27.29 7.11
CA GLY A 484 25.43 -27.56 7.37
C GLY A 484 26.06 -28.64 6.48
N GLY A 485 25.73 -28.72 5.19
CA GLY A 485 26.49 -29.56 4.26
C GLY A 485 26.37 -31.07 4.46
N ILE A 486 25.33 -31.54 5.14
CA ILE A 486 25.18 -32.97 5.41
C ILE A 486 24.81 -33.72 4.14
N TYR A 487 25.60 -34.74 3.81
CA TYR A 487 25.38 -35.67 2.72
C TYR A 487 24.49 -36.83 3.16
N GLU A 488 23.45 -37.09 2.37
CA GLU A 488 22.59 -38.26 2.48
C GLU A 488 22.32 -38.84 1.09
N SER A 489 22.50 -40.15 0.94
CA SER A 489 22.36 -40.82 -0.37
C SER A 489 20.94 -40.76 -0.93
N THR A 490 19.92 -40.63 -0.07
CA THR A 490 18.51 -40.48 -0.45
C THR A 490 18.22 -39.16 -1.14
N ASN A 491 19.08 -38.14 -1.00
CA ASN A 491 18.95 -36.83 -1.62
C ASN A 491 19.68 -36.74 -2.97
N CYS A 492 20.12 -37.88 -3.51
CA CYS A 492 20.85 -37.97 -4.77
C CYS A 492 19.92 -38.30 -5.94
N GLY A 493 19.88 -37.43 -6.94
CA GLY A 493 19.22 -37.71 -8.22
C GLY A 493 20.18 -38.33 -9.21
N GLN A 494 19.90 -39.54 -9.68
CA GLN A 494 20.63 -40.16 -10.80
C GLN A 494 20.29 -39.45 -12.10
N LYS A 495 21.31 -39.13 -12.90
CA LYS A 495 21.16 -38.52 -14.22
C LYS A 495 22.07 -39.25 -15.21
N ALA A 496 21.54 -39.47 -16.42
CA ALA A 496 22.33 -40.04 -17.52
C ALA A 496 23.50 -39.12 -17.84
N PHE A 497 24.68 -39.70 -18.06
CA PHE A 497 25.89 -38.95 -18.37
C PHE A 497 26.67 -39.61 -19.50
N PRO A 498 27.35 -38.83 -20.36
CA PRO A 498 28.34 -39.43 -21.24
C PRO A 498 29.49 -40.01 -20.41
N SER A 499 30.14 -41.05 -20.92
CA SER A 499 31.20 -41.74 -20.20
C SER A 499 32.45 -40.88 -20.04
N TYR A 500 32.64 -40.32 -18.85
CA TYR A 500 33.81 -39.51 -18.48
C TYR A 500 34.37 -39.93 -17.14
N GLY A 501 35.71 -39.91 -17.00
CA GLY A 501 36.37 -40.38 -15.79
C GLY A 501 36.40 -39.34 -14.66
N ASN A 502 36.38 -38.05 -14.98
CA ASN A 502 36.60 -36.99 -14.00
C ASN A 502 35.76 -35.74 -14.26
N LEU A 503 35.50 -34.97 -13.20
CA LEU A 503 34.75 -33.72 -13.20
C LEU A 503 35.44 -32.67 -12.31
N THR A 504 35.52 -31.42 -12.77
CA THR A 504 35.84 -30.25 -11.93
C THR A 504 35.00 -29.05 -12.33
N PHE A 505 35.00 -28.01 -11.50
CA PHE A 505 34.30 -26.76 -11.78
C PHE A 505 35.30 -25.62 -11.99
N ALA A 506 35.06 -24.77 -12.98
CA ALA A 506 35.85 -23.56 -13.20
C ALA A 506 34.98 -22.42 -13.75
N PRO A 507 35.25 -21.15 -13.37
CA PRO A 507 34.53 -20.01 -13.92
C PRO A 507 34.97 -19.70 -15.36
N THR A 508 34.03 -19.30 -16.21
CA THR A 508 34.26 -18.78 -17.57
C THR A 508 33.35 -17.59 -17.77
N GLN A 509 33.92 -16.41 -18.02
CA GLN A 509 33.17 -15.15 -18.11
C GLN A 509 32.17 -14.92 -16.95
N GLY A 510 32.56 -15.29 -15.73
CA GLY A 510 31.72 -15.17 -14.54
C GLY A 510 30.65 -16.25 -14.37
N THR A 511 30.48 -17.17 -15.33
CA THR A 511 29.58 -18.32 -15.22
C THR A 511 30.36 -19.56 -14.84
N MET A 512 29.87 -20.35 -13.89
CA MET A 512 30.51 -21.61 -13.49
C MET A 512 30.13 -22.74 -14.42
N TYR A 513 31.13 -23.44 -14.97
CA TYR A 513 30.95 -24.60 -15.83
C TYR A 513 31.56 -25.85 -15.20
N ALA A 514 30.93 -26.98 -15.49
CA ALA A 514 31.42 -28.32 -15.17
C ALA A 514 32.34 -28.79 -16.30
N TYR A 515 33.61 -29.04 -16.02
CA TYR A 515 34.63 -29.44 -16.99
C TYR A 515 34.94 -30.93 -16.87
N LEU A 516 34.98 -31.62 -18.02
CA LEU A 516 35.04 -33.08 -18.09
C LEU A 516 36.33 -33.56 -18.76
N ALA A 517 36.88 -34.68 -18.32
CA ALA A 517 37.92 -35.40 -19.05
C ALA A 517 37.85 -36.93 -18.83
N GLY A 518 38.27 -37.70 -19.83
CA GLY A 518 38.21 -39.17 -19.85
C GLY A 518 37.68 -39.74 -21.17
N GLN A 519 37.81 -41.05 -21.34
CA GLN A 519 37.45 -41.75 -22.57
C GLN A 519 35.94 -42.04 -22.62
N ALA A 520 35.22 -41.42 -23.56
CA ALA A 520 33.83 -41.77 -23.83
C ALA A 520 33.75 -43.08 -24.63
N THR A 521 33.32 -44.17 -23.99
CA THR A 521 32.99 -45.41 -24.67
C THR A 521 31.57 -45.31 -25.25
N GLY A 522 31.41 -45.57 -26.56
CA GLY A 522 30.10 -45.82 -27.18
C GLY A 522 29.19 -44.63 -27.55
N SER A 523 29.66 -43.38 -27.56
CA SER A 523 28.80 -42.23 -27.95
C SER A 523 28.77 -42.01 -29.47
N ASN A 524 27.57 -41.86 -30.03
CA ASN A 524 27.28 -41.46 -31.42
C ASN A 524 27.80 -40.03 -31.72
N GLY A 525 29.11 -39.86 -31.86
CA GLY A 525 29.75 -38.64 -32.37
C GLY A 525 29.89 -37.45 -31.41
N ASN A 526 29.21 -37.46 -30.25
CA ASN A 526 29.22 -36.34 -29.30
C ASN A 526 30.21 -36.56 -28.14
N LYS A 527 31.36 -35.86 -28.18
CA LYS A 527 32.39 -35.83 -27.11
C LYS A 527 32.36 -34.49 -26.36
N PRO A 528 31.46 -34.30 -25.37
CA PRO A 528 31.36 -33.03 -24.66
C PRO A 528 32.49 -32.82 -23.64
N ASN A 529 33.04 -31.61 -23.61
CA ASN A 529 34.16 -31.30 -22.71
C ASN A 529 33.78 -30.40 -21.53
N TYR A 530 32.57 -29.86 -21.57
CA TYR A 530 32.04 -29.01 -20.51
C TYR A 530 30.51 -29.06 -20.51
N CYS A 531 29.92 -28.71 -19.37
CA CYS A 531 28.47 -28.63 -19.19
C CYS A 531 28.09 -27.35 -18.47
N THR A 532 26.93 -26.79 -18.83
CA THR A 532 26.26 -25.75 -18.03
C THR A 532 25.50 -26.39 -16.87
N ILE A 533 25.44 -25.69 -15.75
CA ILE A 533 24.66 -26.09 -14.57
C ILE A 533 23.27 -25.45 -14.71
N ASN A 534 22.25 -26.26 -14.97
CA ASN A 534 20.86 -25.79 -15.09
C ASN A 534 20.09 -25.98 -13.77
N GLN A 535 18.80 -25.65 -13.78
CA GLN A 535 17.90 -25.84 -12.64
C GLN A 535 17.99 -27.28 -12.09
N GLU A 536 17.90 -27.40 -10.77
CA GLU A 536 18.02 -28.67 -10.04
C GLU A 536 19.34 -29.40 -10.32
N SER A 537 20.46 -28.68 -10.45
CA SER A 537 21.82 -29.24 -10.55
C SER A 537 22.08 -30.13 -11.78
N SER A 538 21.21 -30.08 -12.78
CA SER A 538 21.38 -30.89 -14.00
C SER A 538 22.47 -30.32 -14.90
N LEU A 539 23.43 -31.17 -15.29
CA LEU A 539 24.51 -30.85 -16.22
C LEU A 539 24.02 -30.99 -17.67
N PHE A 540 24.03 -29.89 -18.42
CA PHE A 540 23.74 -29.88 -19.86
C PHE A 540 25.04 -29.72 -20.65
N CYS A 541 25.50 -30.82 -21.25
CA CYS A 541 26.86 -30.92 -21.79
C CYS A 541 26.91 -30.58 -23.28
N ASN A 542 27.79 -29.65 -23.65
CA ASN A 542 27.95 -29.18 -25.03
C ASN A 542 29.17 -29.82 -25.69
N VAL A 543 29.04 -30.14 -26.98
CA VAL A 543 30.09 -30.80 -27.77
C VAL A 543 31.04 -29.78 -28.39
N SER A 544 32.33 -29.87 -28.08
CA SER A 544 33.33 -29.06 -28.78
C SER A 544 34.78 -29.58 -28.70
N SER A 545 35.06 -30.88 -28.67
CA SER A 545 36.46 -31.26 -28.90
C SER A 545 36.78 -32.58 -29.58
N SER A 546 37.93 -32.51 -30.23
CA SER A 546 38.74 -33.60 -30.75
C SER A 546 40.01 -33.84 -29.91
N TYR A 547 40.24 -33.11 -28.81
CA TYR A 547 41.51 -33.09 -28.06
C TYR A 547 41.37 -32.39 -26.69
N PRO A 548 42.06 -32.78 -25.58
CA PRO A 548 42.80 -34.01 -25.28
C PRO A 548 41.99 -35.03 -24.43
N THR A 549 40.66 -34.92 -24.36
CA THR A 549 39.84 -35.65 -23.37
C THR A 549 39.85 -37.17 -23.48
N SER A 550 40.07 -37.72 -24.68
CA SER A 550 39.89 -39.16 -24.96
C SER A 550 40.88 -40.10 -24.25
N THR A 551 41.93 -39.56 -23.63
CA THR A 551 42.97 -40.34 -22.94
C THR A 551 43.35 -39.73 -21.60
N SER A 552 42.45 -38.95 -21.00
CA SER A 552 42.76 -38.23 -19.76
C SER A 552 42.54 -39.08 -18.51
N ARG A 553 43.42 -38.88 -17.51
CA ARG A 553 43.46 -39.66 -16.27
C ARG A 553 42.87 -38.95 -15.05
N THR A 554 43.22 -37.69 -14.89
CA THR A 554 42.80 -36.81 -13.79
C THR A 554 42.74 -35.38 -14.30
N LEU A 555 42.00 -34.54 -13.59
CA LEU A 555 41.88 -33.11 -13.89
C LEU A 555 41.73 -32.31 -12.59
N SER A 556 42.13 -31.04 -12.64
CA SER A 556 41.94 -30.06 -11.58
C SER A 556 41.80 -28.67 -12.19
N SER A 557 41.12 -27.74 -11.52
CA SER A 557 40.97 -26.36 -11.97
C SER A 557 41.58 -25.39 -10.98
N ALA A 558 42.13 -24.28 -11.50
CA ALA A 558 42.65 -23.18 -10.70
C ALA A 558 42.20 -21.83 -11.26
N VAL A 559 41.95 -20.87 -10.35
CA VAL A 559 41.84 -19.46 -10.71
C VAL A 559 43.16 -18.78 -10.37
N VAL A 560 43.84 -18.28 -11.40
CA VAL A 560 45.18 -17.70 -11.31
C VAL A 560 45.12 -16.25 -11.77
N ASN A 561 45.22 -15.32 -10.82
CA ASN A 561 45.21 -13.86 -11.07
C ASN A 561 44.06 -13.45 -12.03
N GLY A 562 42.83 -13.86 -11.72
CA GLY A 562 41.62 -13.61 -12.50
C GLY A 562 41.46 -14.43 -13.80
N GLY A 563 42.44 -15.25 -14.18
CA GLY A 563 42.30 -16.24 -15.26
C GLY A 563 41.84 -17.59 -14.72
N SER A 564 41.11 -18.34 -15.51
CA SER A 564 40.56 -19.65 -15.14
C SER A 564 41.18 -20.74 -16.01
N TYR A 565 41.81 -21.72 -15.36
CA TYR A 565 42.59 -22.77 -16.01
C TYR A 565 42.12 -24.15 -15.56
N VAL A 566 42.04 -25.08 -16.51
CA VAL A 566 41.77 -26.50 -16.26
C VAL A 566 42.99 -27.31 -16.68
N TYR A 567 43.56 -28.03 -15.72
CA TYR A 567 44.71 -28.90 -15.94
C TYR A 567 44.25 -30.33 -16.20
N ILE A 568 44.75 -30.94 -17.26
CA ILE A 568 44.32 -32.27 -17.72
C ILE A 568 45.55 -33.14 -17.97
N SER A 569 45.66 -34.28 -17.28
CA SER A 569 46.73 -35.24 -17.53
C SER A 569 46.38 -36.21 -18.66
N SER A 570 47.27 -36.42 -19.63
CA SER A 570 47.13 -37.43 -20.70
C SER A 570 47.87 -38.72 -20.36
N ILE A 571 47.21 -39.86 -20.60
CA ILE A 571 47.76 -41.21 -20.43
C ILE A 571 48.78 -41.51 -21.55
N ASN A 572 48.43 -41.21 -22.80
CA ASN A 572 49.21 -41.64 -23.95
C ASN A 572 50.41 -40.73 -24.23
N ASP A 573 50.24 -39.44 -24.00
CA ASP A 573 51.27 -38.46 -24.33
C ASP A 573 52.28 -38.25 -23.19
N SER A 574 51.94 -38.71 -21.97
CA SER A 574 52.68 -38.42 -20.75
C SER A 574 52.87 -36.89 -20.59
N THR A 575 51.79 -36.13 -20.76
CA THR A 575 51.78 -34.67 -20.66
C THR A 575 50.64 -34.19 -19.77
N ILE A 576 50.81 -32.98 -19.23
CA ILE A 576 49.72 -32.21 -18.62
C ILE A 576 49.40 -31.06 -19.57
N PHE A 577 48.14 -30.88 -19.91
CA PHE A 577 47.63 -29.74 -20.65
C PHE A 577 47.08 -28.70 -19.69
N SER A 578 47.37 -27.42 -19.93
CA SER A 578 46.79 -26.29 -19.21
C SER A 578 45.81 -25.58 -20.14
N CYS A 579 44.53 -25.84 -19.97
CA CYS A 579 43.47 -25.25 -20.77
C CYS A 579 43.01 -23.91 -20.19
N ASP A 580 43.25 -22.80 -20.89
CA ASP A 580 42.68 -21.49 -20.55
C ASP A 580 41.21 -21.47 -20.95
N VAL A 581 40.34 -21.41 -19.93
CA VAL A 581 38.89 -21.37 -20.07
C VAL A 581 38.31 -20.04 -19.59
N THR A 582 39.13 -19.01 -19.43
CA THR A 582 38.71 -17.70 -18.92
C THR A 582 37.63 -17.07 -19.80
N ASN A 583 37.87 -17.08 -21.11
CA ASN A 583 37.07 -16.34 -22.10
C ASN A 583 36.25 -17.23 -23.03
N SER A 584 36.52 -18.53 -23.08
CA SER A 584 35.76 -19.46 -23.92
C SER A 584 35.62 -20.78 -23.18
N ALA A 585 34.40 -21.31 -23.14
CA ALA A 585 34.17 -22.64 -22.61
C ALA A 585 34.68 -23.70 -23.61
N GLY A 586 35.11 -24.84 -23.10
CA GLY A 586 35.58 -25.99 -23.87
C GLY A 586 37.08 -26.01 -24.16
N TYR A 587 37.53 -27.17 -24.66
CA TYR A 587 38.94 -27.40 -24.99
C TYR A 587 39.12 -27.38 -26.50
N THR A 588 40.09 -26.60 -26.94
CA THR A 588 40.53 -26.46 -28.32
C THR A 588 42.05 -26.67 -28.34
N GLY A 589 42.61 -27.05 -29.49
CA GLY A 589 44.06 -27.19 -29.60
C GLY A 589 44.83 -25.92 -29.27
N SER A 590 44.22 -24.74 -29.47
CA SER A 590 44.88 -23.44 -29.26
C SER A 590 44.81 -22.94 -27.81
N ASN A 591 43.78 -23.29 -27.04
CA ASN A 591 43.68 -22.85 -25.64
C ASN A 591 44.22 -23.87 -24.62
N CYS A 592 44.67 -25.05 -25.07
CA CYS A 592 45.21 -26.11 -24.22
C CYS A 592 46.68 -26.48 -24.55
N PRO A 593 47.64 -25.57 -24.36
CA PRO A 593 49.07 -25.90 -24.49
C PRO A 593 49.53 -26.91 -23.42
N ASN A 594 50.70 -27.51 -23.66
CA ASN A 594 51.42 -28.27 -22.63
C ASN A 594 51.74 -27.36 -21.44
N ALA A 595 51.30 -27.76 -20.25
CA ALA A 595 51.54 -27.05 -19.01
C ALA A 595 53.03 -27.09 -18.62
N ALA A 596 53.71 -28.21 -18.88
CA ALA A 596 55.14 -28.37 -18.70
C ALA A 596 55.92 -28.05 -20.00
N PRO A 597 57.19 -27.60 -19.92
CA PRO A 597 58.04 -27.43 -21.09
C PRO A 597 58.16 -28.72 -21.91
N ALA A 598 58.17 -28.61 -23.24
CA ALA A 598 58.06 -29.75 -24.18
C ALA A 598 59.13 -30.85 -24.03
N ALA A 599 60.23 -30.58 -23.35
CA ALA A 599 61.28 -31.56 -23.07
C ALA A 599 60.95 -32.52 -21.91
N ARG A 600 59.93 -32.24 -21.09
CA ARG A 600 59.53 -33.06 -19.94
C ARG A 600 58.23 -33.81 -20.20
N LYS A 601 58.30 -35.14 -20.14
CA LYS A 601 57.14 -36.03 -20.13
C LYS A 601 56.85 -36.48 -18.69
N MET A 602 55.64 -36.22 -18.20
CA MET A 602 55.17 -36.58 -16.85
C MET A 602 54.01 -37.58 -16.95
N GLN A 603 54.14 -38.73 -16.31
CA GLN A 603 53.09 -39.74 -16.24
C GLN A 603 52.25 -39.52 -15.00
N VAL A 604 51.25 -38.65 -15.09
CA VAL A 604 50.51 -38.19 -13.92
C VAL A 604 49.32 -39.09 -13.60
N SER A 605 49.24 -39.55 -12.35
CA SER A 605 48.10 -40.33 -11.82
C SER A 605 47.11 -39.51 -11.00
N ALA A 606 47.55 -38.39 -10.41
CA ALA A 606 46.71 -37.47 -9.65
C ALA A 606 47.24 -36.04 -9.76
N ILE A 607 46.33 -35.07 -9.85
CA ILE A 607 46.64 -33.63 -9.84
C ILE A 607 45.68 -32.91 -8.91
N SER A 608 46.20 -31.97 -8.12
CA SER A 608 45.39 -31.06 -7.32
C SER A 608 46.06 -29.69 -7.29
N THR A 609 45.27 -28.63 -7.45
CA THR A 609 45.77 -27.27 -7.45
C THR A 609 45.29 -26.50 -6.24
N ILE A 610 46.10 -25.54 -5.78
CA ILE A 610 45.80 -24.68 -4.63
C ILE A 610 46.50 -23.34 -4.79
N ALA A 611 45.88 -22.28 -4.27
CA ALA A 611 46.53 -20.99 -4.10
C ALA A 611 47.10 -20.87 -2.68
N ILE A 612 48.36 -20.48 -2.58
CA ILE A 612 49.08 -20.21 -1.33
C ILE A 612 49.49 -18.73 -1.38
N GLY A 613 48.73 -17.90 -0.67
CA GLY A 613 48.82 -16.45 -0.82
C GLY A 613 48.58 -16.04 -2.28
N ASN A 614 49.55 -15.36 -2.89
CA ASN A 614 49.47 -14.87 -4.27
C ASN A 614 50.06 -15.84 -5.31
N ILE A 615 50.52 -17.02 -4.90
CA ILE A 615 51.17 -18.00 -5.76
C ILE A 615 50.26 -19.23 -5.88
N SER A 616 50.06 -19.72 -7.10
CA SER A 616 49.30 -20.95 -7.34
C SER A 616 50.24 -22.12 -7.60
N TYR A 617 49.92 -23.30 -7.07
CA TYR A 617 50.67 -24.53 -7.26
C TYR A 617 49.77 -25.64 -7.78
N ALA A 618 50.32 -26.51 -8.63
CA ALA A 618 49.77 -27.80 -9.00
C ALA A 618 50.63 -28.91 -8.38
N TYR A 619 50.07 -29.65 -7.43
CA TYR A 619 50.67 -30.86 -6.90
C TYR A 619 50.30 -32.03 -7.82
N VAL A 620 51.28 -32.86 -8.17
CA VAL A 620 51.08 -34.00 -9.06
C VAL A 620 51.82 -35.23 -8.57
N ILE A 621 51.20 -36.40 -8.75
CA ILE A 621 51.87 -37.70 -8.60
C ILE A 621 52.41 -38.12 -9.96
N ASP A 622 53.73 -37.99 -10.16
CA ASP A 622 54.43 -38.35 -11.39
C ASP A 622 55.02 -39.75 -11.30
N ASN A 623 54.75 -40.59 -12.30
CA ASN A 623 55.17 -41.99 -12.37
C ASN A 623 56.30 -42.25 -13.39
N SER A 624 56.83 -41.22 -14.06
CA SER A 624 57.82 -41.35 -15.16
C SER A 624 59.15 -42.00 -14.74
N GLY A 625 59.46 -42.11 -13.44
CA GLY A 625 60.72 -42.67 -12.92
C GLY A 625 60.58 -43.28 -11.52
N GLY A 626 59.41 -43.83 -11.22
CA GLY A 626 58.95 -44.12 -9.86
C GLY A 626 57.98 -43.05 -9.38
N SER A 627 56.98 -43.44 -8.58
CA SER A 627 55.93 -42.54 -8.12
C SER A 627 56.50 -41.49 -7.16
N THR A 628 56.48 -40.23 -7.57
CA THR A 628 56.99 -39.10 -6.80
C THR A 628 55.95 -37.99 -6.74
N LEU A 629 55.87 -37.31 -5.60
CA LEU A 629 55.04 -36.13 -5.46
C LEU A 629 55.84 -34.90 -5.90
N LYS A 630 55.37 -34.22 -6.94
CA LYS A 630 55.95 -32.98 -7.45
C LYS A 630 55.05 -31.80 -7.13
N ALA A 631 55.65 -30.62 -6.95
CA ALA A 631 54.93 -29.36 -6.76
C ALA A 631 55.33 -28.38 -7.87
N CYS A 632 54.43 -28.18 -8.84
CA CYS A 632 54.62 -27.30 -9.97
C CYS A 632 54.07 -25.91 -9.66
N GLN A 633 54.93 -24.90 -9.54
CA GLN A 633 54.47 -23.51 -9.46
C GLN A 633 53.79 -23.10 -10.78
N ILE A 634 52.67 -22.37 -10.69
CA ILE A 634 51.92 -21.87 -11.84
C ILE A 634 52.24 -20.39 -12.06
N GLU A 635 52.59 -20.00 -13.28
CA GLU A 635 52.87 -18.61 -13.62
C GLU A 635 51.61 -17.74 -13.54
N SER A 636 51.66 -16.67 -12.76
CA SER A 636 50.52 -15.79 -12.48
C SER A 636 50.38 -14.59 -13.41
N SER A 637 51.35 -14.36 -14.29
CA SER A 637 51.38 -13.23 -15.23
C SER A 637 52.20 -13.55 -16.48
N GLY A 638 52.16 -12.67 -17.48
CA GLY A 638 52.92 -12.81 -18.73
C GLY A 638 52.30 -13.78 -19.74
N VAL A 639 53.03 -14.04 -20.83
CA VAL A 639 52.57 -14.88 -21.95
C VAL A 639 52.45 -16.36 -21.62
N ARG A 640 53.05 -16.79 -20.51
CA ARG A 640 53.02 -18.16 -19.99
C ARG A 640 52.07 -18.31 -18.80
N LYS A 641 51.22 -17.31 -18.53
CA LYS A 641 50.22 -17.35 -17.45
C LYS A 641 49.40 -18.65 -17.52
N GLY A 642 49.26 -19.33 -16.38
CA GLY A 642 48.59 -20.62 -16.27
C GLY A 642 49.46 -21.84 -16.57
N LEU A 643 50.63 -21.67 -17.20
CA LEU A 643 51.61 -22.75 -17.39
C LEU A 643 52.45 -22.97 -16.14
N PHE A 644 53.13 -24.11 -16.07
CA PHE A 644 54.12 -24.34 -15.02
C PHE A 644 55.35 -23.46 -15.27
N ALA A 645 55.83 -22.87 -14.18
CA ALA A 645 57.00 -22.01 -14.17
C ALA A 645 58.21 -22.76 -14.74
N ASN A 646 58.91 -22.10 -15.66
CA ASN A 646 60.15 -22.60 -16.24
C ASN A 646 61.34 -22.06 -15.44
N ASN A 647 61.75 -22.80 -14.43
CA ASN A 647 62.83 -22.47 -13.50
C ASN A 647 64.13 -23.24 -13.83
N GLY A 648 64.29 -23.71 -15.08
CA GLY A 648 65.49 -24.41 -15.54
C GLY A 648 65.51 -25.90 -15.16
N ASN A 649 66.56 -26.38 -14.48
CA ASN A 649 66.68 -27.81 -14.14
C ASN A 649 65.65 -28.30 -13.10
N ASN A 650 64.92 -27.39 -12.44
CA ASN A 650 63.99 -27.70 -11.35
C ASN A 650 62.53 -27.33 -11.68
N ASP A 651 62.11 -27.53 -12.93
CA ASP A 651 60.70 -27.44 -13.31
C ASP A 651 59.91 -28.53 -12.59
N CYS A 652 59.01 -28.13 -11.67
CA CYS A 652 58.30 -29.00 -10.74
C CYS A 652 59.24 -29.80 -9.81
N PRO A 653 59.80 -29.19 -8.76
CA PRO A 653 60.63 -29.89 -7.76
C PRO A 653 59.85 -31.01 -7.07
N ASN A 654 60.59 -31.91 -6.41
CA ASN A 654 59.98 -32.87 -5.51
C ASN A 654 59.31 -32.09 -4.37
N ALA A 655 58.03 -32.32 -4.10
CA ALA A 655 57.33 -31.62 -3.02
C ALA A 655 57.80 -32.09 -1.64
N ASN A 656 58.40 -33.28 -1.57
CA ASN A 656 58.82 -33.98 -0.36
C ASN A 656 60.36 -34.18 -0.29
N GLU A 657 61.15 -33.18 -0.69
CA GLU A 657 62.63 -33.29 -0.69
C GLU A 657 63.22 -33.57 0.70
N ASN A 658 62.50 -33.16 1.75
CA ASN A 658 62.91 -33.32 3.15
C ASN A 658 62.29 -34.55 3.86
N ASN A 659 61.62 -35.47 3.14
CA ASN A 659 60.97 -36.67 3.70
C ASN A 659 59.96 -36.39 4.82
N TYR A 660 59.27 -35.24 4.79
CA TYR A 660 58.16 -34.94 5.72
C TYR A 660 56.96 -35.86 5.55
N TYR A 661 56.82 -36.46 4.37
CA TYR A 661 55.95 -37.61 4.12
C TYR A 661 56.80 -38.89 4.05
N ASN A 662 56.53 -39.85 4.94
CA ASN A 662 57.27 -41.12 5.03
C ASN A 662 56.48 -42.32 4.45
N GLY A 663 55.36 -42.05 3.77
CA GLY A 663 54.56 -43.11 3.13
C GLY A 663 55.10 -43.52 1.76
N SER A 664 54.70 -44.70 1.29
CA SER A 664 55.02 -45.15 -0.07
C SER A 664 54.08 -44.50 -1.08
N LEU A 665 54.60 -43.80 -2.08
CA LEU A 665 53.80 -43.31 -3.20
C LEU A 665 53.73 -44.38 -4.30
N ASP A 666 52.59 -44.48 -4.96
CA ASP A 666 52.37 -45.36 -6.10
C ASP A 666 51.34 -44.77 -7.09
N ALA A 667 51.04 -45.50 -8.18
CA ALA A 667 50.05 -45.07 -9.16
C ALA A 667 48.60 -45.01 -8.62
N SER A 668 48.32 -45.62 -7.46
CA SER A 668 47.02 -45.57 -6.79
C SER A 668 46.87 -44.36 -5.87
N THR A 669 47.96 -43.70 -5.54
CA THR A 669 47.96 -42.51 -4.70
C THR A 669 47.08 -41.41 -5.32
N ARG A 670 46.30 -40.76 -4.47
CA ARG A 670 45.43 -39.63 -4.77
C ARG A 670 45.78 -38.47 -3.84
N ILE A 671 45.49 -37.28 -4.32
CA ILE A 671 45.78 -36.04 -3.61
C ILE A 671 44.63 -35.06 -3.74
N ALA A 672 44.40 -34.28 -2.69
CA ALA A 672 43.52 -33.12 -2.73
C ALA A 672 44.09 -32.02 -1.83
N ALA A 673 44.06 -30.78 -2.29
CA ALA A 673 44.54 -29.63 -1.55
C ALA A 673 43.37 -28.72 -1.17
N ALA A 674 43.41 -28.15 0.03
CA ALA A 674 42.41 -27.21 0.53
C ALA A 674 43.03 -26.16 1.44
N THR A 675 42.38 -24.99 1.54
CA THR A 675 42.70 -23.98 2.54
C THR A 675 41.69 -24.09 3.67
N VAL A 676 42.17 -24.33 4.90
CA VAL A 676 41.37 -24.49 6.11
C VAL A 676 41.81 -23.43 7.10
N ALA A 677 40.87 -22.59 7.57
CA ALA A 677 41.17 -21.48 8.48
C ALA A 677 42.39 -20.65 8.03
N ASP A 678 42.38 -20.24 6.75
CA ASP A 678 43.45 -19.48 6.07
C ASP A 678 44.82 -20.18 5.97
N LYS A 679 44.90 -21.48 6.28
CA LYS A 679 46.12 -22.28 6.15
C LYS A 679 45.99 -23.37 5.07
N PRO A 680 46.96 -23.53 4.17
CA PRO A 680 46.91 -24.53 3.10
C PRO A 680 47.36 -25.91 3.58
N TYR A 681 46.62 -26.95 3.19
CA TYR A 681 46.91 -28.35 3.49
C TYR A 681 46.82 -29.21 2.21
N LEU A 682 47.65 -30.26 2.17
CA LEU A 682 47.61 -31.32 1.16
C LEU A 682 47.23 -32.64 1.83
N TYR A 683 46.17 -33.26 1.34
CA TYR A 683 45.67 -34.55 1.78
C TYR A 683 46.11 -35.61 0.79
N ILE A 684 46.85 -36.62 1.25
CA ILE A 684 47.41 -37.73 0.44
C ILE A 684 46.78 -39.03 0.90
N PHE A 685 46.17 -39.80 -0.01
CA PHE A 685 45.39 -40.99 0.32
C PHE A 685 45.42 -42.04 -0.79
N GLY A 686 44.94 -43.25 -0.51
CA GLY A 686 44.69 -44.30 -1.50
C GLY A 686 45.83 -45.29 -1.74
N ASN A 687 47.04 -45.04 -1.25
CA ASN A 687 48.18 -45.98 -1.30
C ASN A 687 48.08 -47.08 -0.23
N VAL A 688 47.52 -46.74 0.93
CA VAL A 688 47.23 -47.67 2.02
C VAL A 688 45.75 -47.60 2.35
N ALA A 689 45.13 -48.76 2.51
CA ALA A 689 43.72 -48.85 2.86
C ALA A 689 43.45 -48.23 4.23
N GLY A 690 42.58 -47.23 4.29
CA GLY A 690 42.08 -46.63 5.53
C GLY A 690 42.89 -45.43 6.01
N GLU A 691 43.91 -44.99 5.25
CA GLU A 691 44.84 -43.97 5.71
C GLU A 691 44.82 -42.71 4.85
N ILE A 692 44.82 -41.56 5.53
CA ILE A 692 44.93 -40.23 4.94
C ILE A 692 46.08 -39.53 5.63
N ASN A 693 47.03 -39.04 4.87
CA ASN A 693 48.13 -38.22 5.37
C ASN A 693 47.80 -36.75 5.11
N ILE A 694 47.79 -35.95 6.17
CA ILE A 694 47.44 -34.53 6.14
C ILE A 694 48.74 -33.75 6.32
N CYS A 695 49.18 -33.11 5.25
CA CYS A 695 50.45 -32.41 5.17
C CYS A 695 50.18 -30.90 5.16
N PRO A 696 50.60 -30.12 6.18
CA PRO A 696 50.58 -28.67 6.08
C PRO A 696 51.54 -28.20 4.98
N LEU A 697 51.11 -27.21 4.21
CA LEU A 697 51.90 -26.63 3.12
C LEU A 697 52.57 -25.34 3.62
N SER A 698 53.83 -25.12 3.26
CA SER A 698 54.54 -23.91 3.67
C SER A 698 53.90 -22.68 3.01
N THR A 699 53.68 -21.64 3.82
CA THR A 699 53.21 -20.32 3.37
C THR A 699 54.37 -19.36 3.04
N ASN A 700 55.61 -19.78 3.31
CA ASN A 700 56.81 -18.98 3.13
C ASN A 700 57.37 -19.09 1.69
N PRO A 701 57.45 -17.99 0.93
CA PRO A 701 57.97 -18.00 -0.45
C PRO A 701 59.42 -18.47 -0.60
N ALA A 702 60.21 -18.44 0.48
CA ALA A 702 61.63 -18.79 0.47
C ALA A 702 61.90 -20.31 0.47
N ASP A 703 60.93 -21.13 0.87
CA ASP A 703 61.09 -22.59 1.03
C ASP A 703 60.76 -23.37 -0.25
N ALA A 704 60.90 -22.75 -1.42
CA ALA A 704 60.48 -23.25 -2.74
C ALA A 704 61.11 -24.60 -3.20
N GLY A 705 61.96 -25.24 -2.39
CA GLY A 705 62.46 -26.60 -2.60
C GLY A 705 61.76 -27.68 -1.76
N ALA A 706 61.17 -27.34 -0.61
CA ALA A 706 60.42 -28.27 0.24
C ALA A 706 59.05 -27.69 0.56
N ILE A 707 58.09 -27.99 -0.32
CA ILE A 707 56.78 -27.34 -0.29
C ILE A 707 55.85 -28.03 0.73
N ILE A 708 56.09 -29.30 1.03
CA ILE A 708 55.57 -29.94 2.25
C ILE A 708 56.47 -29.54 3.42
N GLY A 709 55.87 -28.92 4.44
CA GLY A 709 56.48 -28.68 5.75
C GLY A 709 57.32 -27.40 5.87
N TYR A 710 56.82 -26.41 6.62
CA TYR A 710 57.51 -25.70 7.73
C TYR A 710 56.59 -24.58 8.29
N GLU A 711 56.10 -24.70 9.53
CA GLU A 711 55.56 -23.53 10.29
C GLU A 711 55.87 -23.55 11.81
N ASP A 712 56.55 -24.57 12.39
CA ASP A 712 56.87 -24.57 13.82
C ASP A 712 58.30 -25.14 14.12
N PRO A 713 59.21 -24.37 14.75
CA PRO A 713 60.55 -24.81 15.09
C PRO A 713 60.65 -25.74 16.32
N VAL A 714 59.56 -26.05 17.04
CA VAL A 714 59.63 -26.72 18.36
C VAL A 714 59.12 -28.17 18.35
N GLN A 715 58.24 -28.56 17.43
CA GLN A 715 57.78 -29.95 17.28
C GLN A 715 57.81 -30.35 15.81
N GLY A 716 58.68 -31.29 15.45
CA GLY A 716 58.83 -31.75 14.06
C GLY A 716 57.51 -32.30 13.50
N ASN A 717 56.79 -31.46 12.74
CA ASN A 717 55.50 -31.81 12.16
C ASN A 717 55.71 -32.48 10.80
N TYR A 718 55.77 -33.80 10.85
CA TYR A 718 55.55 -34.67 9.70
C TYR A 718 54.08 -34.58 9.25
N CYS A 719 53.79 -35.03 8.03
CA CYS A 719 52.39 -35.24 7.63
C CYS A 719 51.68 -36.09 8.70
N ALA A 720 50.57 -35.58 9.24
CA ALA A 720 49.80 -36.29 10.25
C ALA A 720 49.06 -37.43 9.57
N GLN A 721 49.32 -38.66 10.01
CA GLN A 721 48.60 -39.84 9.54
C GLN A 721 47.27 -39.94 10.29
N PHE A 722 46.19 -40.00 9.54
CA PHE A 722 44.83 -40.17 10.04
C PHE A 722 44.29 -41.51 9.58
N SER A 723 43.88 -42.34 10.52
CA SER A 723 43.30 -43.66 10.25
C SER A 723 41.79 -43.60 10.40
N LEU A 724 41.08 -43.99 9.35
CA LEU A 724 39.62 -44.03 9.29
C LEU A 724 39.04 -45.27 10.01
N GLY A 725 39.44 -45.50 11.27
CA GLY A 725 38.91 -46.56 12.14
C GLY A 725 39.09 -48.01 11.64
N SER A 726 38.89 -48.98 12.53
CA SER A 726 39.24 -50.40 12.32
C SER A 726 38.21 -51.18 11.48
N SER A 727 38.00 -50.80 10.22
CA SER A 727 37.36 -51.69 9.24
C SER A 727 37.76 -51.34 7.79
N PRO A 728 38.38 -52.26 7.03
CA PRO A 728 39.20 -51.93 5.87
C PRO A 728 38.33 -51.64 4.65
N TYR A 729 38.04 -50.37 4.36
CA TYR A 729 37.10 -50.01 3.26
C TYR A 729 37.57 -48.87 2.35
N ILE A 730 38.86 -48.56 2.33
CA ILE A 730 39.45 -47.76 1.26
C ILE A 730 40.28 -48.74 0.44
N THR A 731 39.85 -49.11 -0.75
CA THR A 731 40.74 -49.90 -1.62
C THR A 731 41.66 -48.97 -2.40
N THR A 732 42.83 -49.50 -2.75
CA THR A 732 43.93 -48.78 -3.37
C THR A 732 43.72 -48.56 -4.88
N THR A 733 42.50 -48.29 -5.34
CA THR A 733 42.22 -48.42 -6.78
C THR A 733 41.54 -47.20 -7.37
N VAL A 734 40.56 -46.58 -6.70
CA VAL A 734 39.86 -45.41 -7.22
C VAL A 734 39.32 -44.55 -6.07
N GLY A 735 39.69 -43.27 -6.02
CA GLY A 735 39.12 -42.35 -5.04
C GLY A 735 39.33 -40.88 -5.39
N SER A 736 38.52 -40.03 -4.78
CA SER A 736 38.53 -38.58 -4.94
C SER A 736 38.09 -37.92 -3.65
N MET A 737 38.55 -36.69 -3.43
CA MET A 737 38.23 -35.91 -2.24
C MET A 737 37.90 -34.48 -2.66
N VAL A 738 36.85 -33.92 -2.07
CA VAL A 738 36.44 -32.53 -2.29
C VAL A 738 35.98 -31.89 -0.99
N PHE A 739 36.09 -30.57 -0.92
CA PHE A 739 35.89 -29.78 0.28
C PHE A 739 34.73 -28.79 0.10
N GLY A 740 33.96 -28.57 1.16
CA GLY A 740 32.89 -27.57 1.20
C GLY A 740 32.82 -26.87 2.55
N SER A 741 32.56 -25.56 2.54
CA SER A 741 32.36 -24.74 3.74
C SER A 741 30.89 -24.32 3.83
N PHE A 742 30.26 -24.51 4.99
CA PHE A 742 28.81 -24.41 5.18
C PHE A 742 28.39 -23.55 6.36
#